data_AF-A0A5N4C7R5-F1
#
_entry.id   AF-A0A5N4C7R5-F1
#
_cell.length_a   1.000
_cell.length_b   1.000
_cell.length_c   1.000
_cell.angle_alpha   90.00
_cell.angle_beta   90.00
_cell.angle_gamma   90.00
#
_symmetry.space_group_name_H-M   'P 1'
#
loop_
_entity.id
_entity.type
_entity.pdbx_description
1 polymer ?
#
loop_
_entity_poly.entity_id
_entity_poly.type
_entity_poly.pdbx_seq_one_letter_code
_entity_poly.pdbx_strand_id
1 'polypeptide(L)'
;MLARNDSLVTEFILAGLTDRPELQQPLFCLFLMIYIVTLVGNLGLIILIGLNSHLHTPMYYFLFNLSFVDLCYSSVFTPKMLMNFVSMKNIISYVGCMTQLFFFLFFVISECYMLTSMAYDRYVAICNPLLYKVTMSRRVCVVLSLAAYVMGFAGASAHTGCMLRLTFCNVNIINHYLCDILPLLQLSCTSTYVNELVVLIVFVAGVSATLNYENEEKVPLEAFFVFPMDEDSAVYSFEAMVDGSIIKAELQDKTEAHANYENAISQGHQAFLLEEDDCSRDVFCCNVGNLRPGSKVALTLKYVQELPLEADGALRYVLPAILNPRYQLSGCPEDSCLTMKTPVVPLEDLPYTISMVATVSSQHGIERIQSNCSLSPIEYLGDNKTSAQVSLADGHKFDRDVELLIYYSEVHAPSVAVEMGEPETKPGGASTTEEHLCDLSICEFVAGVSATLNYENEEKVPLEAFFVFPMDEDSAVYSFEAMVDGSIIKAELQDKTEAHANYENAISQGHQAFLLEEDDCSRDVFCCNVGNLRPGLKVALTLKYVQELPLEADGALRYVLPAILNPRYQLSGCPEDSCLTMKTPVVPLEDLPYTISMVATVSSQHGIERTQSNCSLSPVEYLGDNKTSAQVSLADGHKFDRDVELLIYYSEVHAPSIAVEMGEPETKPAIDDCEPGIAFVDATDAL
;
A
#
# COMPACT_ATOMS: atom_id res chain seq x y z
N MET A 1 -46.52 -18.27 18.63
CA MET A 1 -46.09 -16.85 18.72
C MET A 1 -45.37 -16.67 20.04
N LEU A 2 -44.05 -16.71 20.03
CA LEU A 2 -43.25 -16.20 21.15
C LEU A 2 -42.92 -14.75 20.81
N ALA A 3 -43.38 -13.83 21.65
CA ALA A 3 -43.11 -12.41 21.50
C ALA A 3 -41.60 -12.18 21.65
N ARG A 4 -40.96 -11.77 20.56
CA ARG A 4 -39.60 -11.24 20.55
C ARG A 4 -39.67 -9.87 21.24
N ASN A 5 -39.17 -9.77 22.47
CA ASN A 5 -38.92 -8.48 23.11
C ASN A 5 -37.69 -7.87 22.44
N ASP A 6 -37.88 -7.14 21.34
CA ASP A 6 -36.82 -6.30 20.76
C ASP A 6 -36.63 -5.07 21.65
N SER A 7 -35.88 -5.20 22.74
CA SER A 7 -35.45 -4.04 23.53
C SER A 7 -34.33 -3.33 22.78
N LEU A 8 -34.63 -2.17 22.20
CA LEU A 8 -33.62 -1.26 21.66
C LEU A 8 -32.62 -0.91 22.78
N VAL A 9 -31.33 -1.20 22.57
CA VAL A 9 -30.27 -0.86 23.53
C VAL A 9 -30.17 0.67 23.63
N THR A 10 -30.49 1.22 24.79
CA THR A 10 -30.46 2.68 25.03
C THR A 10 -29.13 3.15 25.61
N GLU A 11 -28.35 2.24 26.20
CA GLU A 11 -27.12 2.52 26.94
C GLU A 11 -26.09 1.41 26.72
N PHE A 12 -24.83 1.79 26.55
CA PHE A 12 -23.67 0.92 26.46
C PHE A 12 -22.79 1.07 27.70
N ILE A 13 -22.07 0.00 28.05
CA ILE A 13 -21.07 -0.02 29.12
C ILE A 13 -19.70 -0.20 28.46
N LEU A 14 -18.79 0.75 28.65
CA LEU A 14 -17.41 0.67 28.15
C LEU A 14 -16.56 -0.10 29.16
N ALA A 15 -15.92 -1.19 28.73
CA ALA A 15 -15.03 -1.99 29.58
C ALA A 15 -13.80 -1.17 30.02
N GLY A 16 -13.30 -0.27 29.17
CA GLY A 16 -12.12 0.54 29.51
C GLY A 16 -10.79 -0.14 29.20
N LEU A 17 -9.72 0.34 29.83
CA LEU A 17 -8.35 -0.15 29.63
C LEU A 17 -7.93 -1.22 30.65
N THR A 18 -8.47 -1.17 31.88
CA THR A 18 -8.14 -2.17 32.91
C THR A 18 -9.18 -2.19 34.03
N ASP A 19 -9.48 -3.39 34.51
CA ASP A 19 -10.32 -3.62 35.69
C ASP A 19 -9.50 -3.70 37.00
N ARG A 20 -8.17 -3.68 36.92
CA ARG A 20 -7.28 -3.79 38.08
C ARG A 20 -7.22 -2.46 38.87
N PRO A 21 -7.74 -2.38 40.11
CA PRO A 21 -7.84 -1.13 40.85
C PRO A 21 -6.48 -0.49 41.19
N GLU A 22 -5.42 -1.31 41.28
CA GLU A 22 -4.05 -0.86 41.53
C GLU A 22 -3.47 -0.05 40.36
N LEU A 23 -3.88 -0.36 39.13
CA LEU A 23 -3.41 0.28 37.90
C LEU A 23 -4.30 1.46 37.47
N GLN A 24 -5.54 1.55 37.94
CA GLN A 24 -6.47 2.61 37.55
C GLN A 24 -5.96 4.01 37.94
N GLN A 25 -5.45 4.18 39.16
CA GLN A 25 -4.92 5.48 39.62
C GLN A 25 -3.65 5.93 38.87
N PRO A 26 -2.61 5.09 38.67
CA PRO A 26 -1.44 5.50 37.90
C PRO A 26 -1.76 5.75 36.42
N LEU A 27 -2.61 4.93 35.80
CA LEU A 27 -3.05 5.15 34.41
C LEU A 27 -3.87 6.44 34.28
N PHE A 28 -4.78 6.71 35.22
CA PHE A 28 -5.51 7.98 35.27
C PHE A 28 -4.55 9.18 35.30
N CYS A 29 -3.55 9.15 36.20
CA CYS A 29 -2.55 10.21 36.29
C CYS A 29 -1.75 10.33 34.98
N LEU A 30 -1.31 9.22 34.40
CA LEU A 30 -0.54 9.20 33.15
C LEU A 30 -1.33 9.81 31.99
N PHE A 31 -2.53 9.28 31.72
CA PHE A 31 -3.37 9.76 30.63
C PHE A 31 -3.86 11.20 30.87
N LEU A 32 -4.07 11.61 32.12
CA LEU A 32 -4.40 12.99 32.46
C LEU A 32 -3.22 13.92 32.13
N MET A 33 -2.00 13.52 32.47
CA MET A 33 -0.80 14.29 32.13
C MET A 33 -0.62 14.41 30.61
N ILE A 34 -0.78 13.30 29.87
CA ILE A 34 -0.74 13.30 28.41
C ILE A 34 -1.80 14.25 27.86
N TYR A 35 -3.05 14.15 28.33
CA TYR A 35 -4.14 15.02 27.90
C TYR A 35 -3.84 16.50 28.14
N ILE A 36 -3.34 16.87 29.32
CA ILE A 36 -2.99 18.25 29.63
C ILE A 36 -1.84 18.74 28.74
N VAL A 37 -0.81 17.91 28.51
CA VAL A 37 0.29 18.27 27.61
C VAL A 37 -0.21 18.46 26.17
N THR A 38 -1.05 17.57 25.66
CA THR A 38 -1.66 17.69 24.32
C THR A 38 -2.51 18.95 24.20
N LEU A 39 -3.34 19.27 25.19
CA LEU A 39 -4.15 20.50 25.20
C LEU A 39 -3.28 21.75 25.23
N VAL A 40 -2.31 21.82 26.16
CA VAL A 40 -1.44 22.99 26.32
C VAL A 40 -0.54 23.17 25.11
N GLY A 41 -0.01 22.08 24.55
CA GLY A 41 0.84 22.08 23.37
C GLY A 41 0.09 22.60 22.14
N ASN A 42 -1.05 22.01 21.82
CA ASN A 42 -1.85 22.41 20.66
C ASN A 42 -2.45 23.81 20.82
N LEU A 43 -2.97 24.16 22.00
CA LEU A 43 -3.44 25.51 22.27
C LEU A 43 -2.30 26.54 22.21
N GLY A 44 -1.12 26.17 22.70
CA GLY A 44 0.11 26.96 22.60
C GLY A 44 0.50 27.23 21.16
N LEU A 45 0.47 26.21 20.29
CA LEU A 45 0.74 26.35 18.85
C LEU A 45 -0.29 27.24 18.16
N ILE A 46 -1.58 27.05 18.43
CA ILE A 46 -2.67 27.89 17.91
C ILE A 46 -2.46 29.36 18.30
N ILE A 47 -2.17 29.64 19.57
CA ILE A 47 -1.93 31.00 20.08
C ILE A 47 -0.65 31.59 19.47
N LEU A 48 0.44 30.83 19.44
CA LEU A 48 1.73 31.27 18.93
C LEU A 48 1.63 31.66 17.45
N ILE A 49 1.03 30.80 16.64
CA ILE A 49 0.84 31.05 15.20
C ILE A 49 -0.12 32.21 15.00
N GLY A 50 -1.23 32.29 15.75
CA GLY A 50 -2.23 33.35 15.61
C GLY A 50 -1.77 34.75 16.04
N LEU A 51 -0.85 34.85 17.00
CA LEU A 51 -0.32 36.13 17.50
C LEU A 51 0.91 36.62 16.72
N ASN A 52 1.71 35.71 16.17
CA ASN A 52 2.95 36.07 15.48
C ASN A 52 2.76 36.10 13.96
N SER A 53 2.67 37.31 13.40
CA SER A 53 2.52 37.50 11.95
C SER A 53 3.65 36.91 11.11
N HIS A 54 4.86 36.73 11.67
CA HIS A 54 5.98 36.10 10.96
C HIS A 54 5.76 34.60 10.74
N LEU A 55 4.89 33.97 11.53
CA LEU A 55 4.52 32.56 11.37
C LEU A 55 3.33 32.39 10.43
N HIS A 56 2.75 33.44 9.85
CA HIS A 56 1.62 33.32 8.92
C HIS A 56 2.05 32.85 7.52
N THR A 57 2.75 31.72 7.45
CA THR A 57 3.06 31.02 6.20
C THR A 57 2.05 29.88 5.95
N PRO A 58 1.94 29.36 4.71
CA PRO A 58 1.04 28.24 4.39
C PRO A 58 1.22 27.00 5.28
N MET A 59 2.45 26.53 5.49
CA MET A 59 2.74 25.40 6.37
C MET A 59 2.21 25.60 7.80
N TYR A 60 2.49 26.77 8.39
CA TYR A 60 2.01 27.09 9.74
C TYR A 60 0.49 27.32 9.77
N TYR A 61 -0.13 27.72 8.66
CA TYR A 61 -1.59 27.75 8.56
C TYR A 61 -2.21 26.35 8.61
N PHE A 62 -1.61 25.35 7.94
CA PHE A 62 -2.06 23.97 8.07
C PHE A 62 -1.77 23.41 9.47
N LEU A 63 -0.61 23.68 10.05
CA LEU A 63 -0.31 23.33 11.45
C LEU A 63 -1.30 23.95 12.43
N PHE A 64 -1.76 25.19 12.20
CA PHE A 64 -2.80 25.81 13.03
C PHE A 64 -4.12 25.03 12.97
N ASN A 65 -4.54 24.59 11.78
CA ASN A 65 -5.74 23.77 11.62
C ASN A 65 -5.56 22.35 12.18
N LEU A 66 -4.38 21.75 11.99
CA LEU A 66 -4.01 20.45 12.54
C LEU A 66 -4.04 20.48 14.08
N SER A 67 -3.40 21.46 14.71
CA SER A 67 -3.46 21.63 16.17
C SER A 67 -4.89 21.85 16.69
N PHE A 68 -5.76 22.49 15.91
CA PHE A 68 -7.18 22.61 16.26
C PHE A 68 -7.90 21.26 16.18
N VAL A 69 -7.64 20.48 15.13
CA VAL A 69 -8.15 19.11 14.98
C VAL A 69 -7.67 18.24 16.14
N ASP A 70 -6.38 18.25 16.47
CA ASP A 70 -5.79 17.46 17.55
C ASP A 70 -6.36 17.80 18.94
N LEU A 71 -6.58 19.10 19.18
CA LEU A 71 -7.19 19.58 20.43
C LEU A 71 -8.62 19.05 20.57
N CYS A 72 -9.38 19.09 19.48
CA CYS A 72 -10.76 18.62 19.46
C CYS A 72 -10.81 17.09 19.54
N TYR A 73 -10.01 16.39 18.73
CA TYR A 73 -9.89 14.94 18.68
C TYR A 73 -9.53 14.33 20.04
N SER A 74 -8.48 14.85 20.68
CA SER A 74 -8.10 14.41 22.04
C SER A 74 -9.23 14.62 23.05
N SER A 75 -10.08 15.63 22.87
CA SER A 75 -11.23 15.90 23.73
C SER A 75 -12.46 15.02 23.45
N VAL A 76 -12.51 14.29 22.33
CA VAL A 76 -13.66 13.42 21.97
C VAL A 76 -13.75 12.20 22.89
N PHE A 77 -12.63 11.53 23.16
CA PHE A 77 -12.62 10.27 23.92
C PHE A 77 -11.85 10.35 25.23
N THR A 78 -10.76 11.12 25.31
CA THR A 78 -9.89 11.16 26.51
C THR A 78 -10.63 11.54 27.79
N PRO A 79 -11.56 12.52 27.82
CA PRO A 79 -12.32 12.82 29.05
C PRO A 79 -13.19 11.64 29.49
N LYS A 80 -13.80 10.92 28.54
CA LYS A 80 -14.64 9.75 28.84
C LYS A 80 -13.79 8.55 29.28
N MET A 81 -12.63 8.38 28.68
CA MET A 81 -11.62 7.39 29.07
C MET A 81 -11.05 7.68 30.46
N LEU A 82 -10.78 8.94 30.80
CA LEU A 82 -10.32 9.33 32.14
C LEU A 82 -11.40 9.11 33.20
N MET A 83 -12.65 9.40 32.86
CA MET A 83 -13.80 9.08 33.71
C MET A 83 -13.90 7.56 33.96
N ASN A 84 -13.36 6.74 33.06
CA ASN A 84 -13.35 5.28 33.19
C ASN A 84 -12.62 4.81 34.43
N PHE A 85 -11.46 5.40 34.73
CA PHE A 85 -10.63 5.03 35.89
C PHE A 85 -11.21 5.48 37.24
N VAL A 86 -12.16 6.41 37.25
CA VAL A 86 -12.73 7.00 38.49
C VAL A 86 -14.14 6.50 38.77
N SER A 87 -14.88 6.09 37.75
CA SER A 87 -16.30 5.74 37.88
C SER A 87 -16.51 4.24 38.03
N MET A 88 -17.35 3.85 39.00
CA MET A 88 -17.72 2.45 39.24
C MET A 88 -18.51 1.81 38.07
N LYS A 89 -19.11 2.62 37.19
CA LYS A 89 -19.85 2.16 36.00
C LYS A 89 -19.67 3.15 34.85
N ASN A 90 -19.11 2.68 33.73
CA ASN A 90 -18.80 3.50 32.57
C ASN A 90 -19.87 3.44 31.51
N ILE A 91 -21.03 4.00 31.86
CA ILE A 91 -22.20 4.01 31.00
C ILE A 91 -22.08 5.19 30.01
N ILE A 92 -22.32 4.91 28.73
CA ILE A 92 -22.50 5.89 27.67
C ILE A 92 -23.85 5.65 27.00
N SER A 93 -24.62 6.70 26.76
CA SER A 93 -25.90 6.55 26.05
C SER A 93 -25.65 6.18 24.60
N TYR A 94 -26.61 5.53 23.95
CA TYR A 94 -26.55 5.24 22.51
C TYR A 94 -26.23 6.50 21.69
N VAL A 95 -26.93 7.61 21.98
CA VAL A 95 -26.71 8.90 21.31
C VAL A 95 -25.31 9.44 21.60
N GLY A 96 -24.83 9.32 22.84
CA GLY A 96 -23.47 9.71 23.21
C GLY A 96 -22.41 8.91 22.48
N CYS A 97 -22.64 7.61 22.31
CA CYS A 97 -21.75 6.68 21.59
C CYS A 97 -21.67 7.00 20.09
N MET A 98 -22.82 7.21 19.44
CA MET A 98 -22.86 7.60 18.03
C MET A 98 -22.29 9.00 17.78
N THR A 99 -22.49 9.92 18.73
CA THR A 99 -21.88 11.26 18.67
C THR A 99 -20.37 11.18 18.83
N GLN A 100 -19.87 10.35 19.76
CA GLN A 100 -18.44 10.10 19.95
C GLN A 100 -17.81 9.51 18.68
N LEU A 101 -18.44 8.49 18.10
CA LEU A 101 -17.99 7.86 16.85
C LEU A 101 -17.93 8.85 15.69
N PHE A 102 -18.96 9.68 15.51
CA PHE A 102 -18.99 10.67 14.45
C PHE A 102 -17.82 11.67 14.55
N PHE A 103 -17.61 12.24 15.74
CA PHE A 103 -16.52 13.21 15.92
C PHE A 103 -15.15 12.55 15.84
N PHE A 104 -15.01 11.31 16.33
CA PHE A 104 -13.80 10.53 16.20
C PHE A 104 -13.41 10.39 14.71
N LEU A 105 -14.32 9.87 13.88
CA LEU A 105 -14.07 9.68 12.45
C LEU A 105 -13.88 11.00 11.70
N PHE A 106 -14.65 12.04 12.05
CA PHE A 106 -14.52 13.36 11.44
C PHE A 106 -13.10 13.90 11.60
N PHE A 107 -12.57 13.87 12.82
CA PHE A 107 -11.25 14.42 13.10
C PHE A 107 -10.12 13.55 12.53
N VAL A 108 -10.20 12.21 12.61
CA VAL A 108 -9.18 11.33 12.00
C VAL A 108 -9.10 11.55 10.49
N ILE A 109 -10.24 11.55 9.80
CA ILE A 109 -10.25 11.75 8.34
C ILE A 109 -9.76 13.17 7.99
N SER A 110 -10.19 14.19 8.74
CA SER A 110 -9.70 15.56 8.54
C SER A 110 -8.20 15.71 8.83
N GLU A 111 -7.66 14.99 9.82
CA GLU A 111 -6.23 14.94 10.14
C GLU A 111 -5.44 14.39 8.95
N CYS A 112 -5.84 13.25 8.40
CA CYS A 112 -5.21 12.65 7.23
C CYS A 112 -5.14 13.63 6.05
N TYR A 113 -6.26 14.26 5.68
CA TYR A 113 -6.28 15.24 4.59
C TYR A 113 -5.50 16.53 4.90
N MET A 114 -5.40 16.92 6.17
CA MET A 114 -4.57 18.06 6.58
C MET A 114 -3.08 17.73 6.45
N LEU A 115 -2.67 16.51 6.83
CA LEU A 115 -1.33 15.99 6.63
C LEU A 115 -0.99 15.88 5.14
N THR A 116 -1.92 15.40 4.30
CA THR A 116 -1.77 15.42 2.84
C THR A 116 -1.57 16.85 2.31
N SER A 117 -2.34 17.82 2.82
CA SER A 117 -2.18 19.22 2.44
C SER A 117 -0.82 19.80 2.86
N MET A 118 -0.29 19.39 4.01
CA MET A 118 1.05 19.76 4.47
C MET A 118 2.16 19.10 3.65
N ALA A 119 2.00 17.83 3.29
CA ALA A 119 2.90 17.14 2.38
C ALA A 119 2.92 17.82 1.02
N TYR A 120 1.75 18.22 0.51
CA TYR A 120 1.62 19.00 -0.72
C TYR A 120 2.28 20.39 -0.61
N ASP A 121 2.12 21.09 0.53
CA ASP A 121 2.86 22.34 0.78
C ASP A 121 4.39 22.16 0.73
N ARG A 122 4.91 21.13 1.40
CA ARG A 122 6.35 20.82 1.40
C ARG A 122 6.83 20.44 0.01
N TYR A 123 6.07 19.63 -0.70
CA TYR A 123 6.33 19.25 -2.08
C TYR A 123 6.44 20.49 -2.98
N VAL A 124 5.45 21.38 -2.98
CA VAL A 124 5.47 22.60 -3.79
C VAL A 124 6.62 23.53 -3.37
N ALA A 125 6.94 23.60 -2.07
CA ALA A 125 8.04 24.41 -1.57
C ALA A 125 9.42 23.91 -2.05
N ILE A 126 9.58 22.59 -2.20
CA ILE A 126 10.85 21.95 -2.60
C ILE A 126 10.96 21.90 -4.13
N CYS A 127 9.94 21.37 -4.80
CA CYS A 127 9.95 21.11 -6.24
C CYS A 127 9.73 22.40 -7.07
N ASN A 128 8.99 23.38 -6.53
CA ASN A 128 8.60 24.60 -7.25
C ASN A 128 8.77 25.89 -6.41
N PRO A 129 9.99 26.20 -5.91
CA PRO A 129 10.21 27.29 -4.95
C PRO A 129 9.89 28.68 -5.51
N LEU A 130 10.06 28.90 -6.82
CA LEU A 130 9.79 30.19 -7.48
C LEU A 130 8.28 30.47 -7.65
N LEU A 131 7.48 29.41 -7.80
CA LEU A 131 6.02 29.50 -7.94
C LEU A 131 5.28 29.33 -6.62
N TYR A 132 5.94 28.84 -5.57
CA TYR A 132 5.38 28.56 -4.24
C TYR A 132 4.43 29.63 -3.73
N LYS A 133 4.77 30.92 -3.86
CA LYS A 133 3.96 32.03 -3.35
C LYS A 133 2.61 32.18 -4.06
N VAL A 134 2.51 31.72 -5.31
CA VAL A 134 1.30 31.80 -6.14
C VAL A 134 0.47 30.52 -5.97
N THR A 135 1.11 29.35 -6.01
CA THR A 135 0.47 28.04 -5.83
C THR A 135 -0.03 27.85 -4.39
N MET A 136 0.82 28.08 -3.39
CA MET A 136 0.43 28.07 -1.96
C MET A 136 -0.05 29.44 -1.50
N SER A 137 -0.99 30.02 -2.25
CA SER A 137 -1.65 31.26 -1.84
C SER A 137 -2.58 31.02 -0.65
N ARG A 138 -2.86 32.09 0.12
CA ARG A 138 -3.79 32.04 1.25
C ARG A 138 -5.17 31.49 0.86
N ARG A 139 -5.63 31.73 -0.38
CA ARG A 139 -6.92 31.23 -0.88
C ARG A 139 -6.90 29.72 -1.07
N VAL A 140 -5.83 29.20 -1.69
CA VAL A 140 -5.65 27.76 -1.90
C VAL A 140 -5.55 27.04 -0.55
N CYS A 141 -4.78 27.57 0.40
CA CYS A 141 -4.68 27.00 1.75
C CYS A 141 -6.06 26.90 2.43
N VAL A 142 -6.89 27.95 2.33
CA VAL A 142 -8.25 27.95 2.88
C VAL A 142 -9.14 26.91 2.19
N VAL A 143 -9.04 26.78 0.86
CA VAL A 143 -9.80 25.78 0.09
C VAL A 143 -9.39 24.37 0.46
N LEU A 144 -8.09 24.07 0.56
CA LEU A 144 -7.56 22.77 0.96
C LEU A 144 -8.01 22.40 2.37
N SER A 145 -7.90 23.31 3.35
CA SER A 145 -8.40 23.07 4.70
C SER A 145 -9.92 22.86 4.72
N LEU A 146 -10.70 23.62 3.94
CA LEU A 146 -12.14 23.44 3.85
C LEU A 146 -12.50 22.08 3.23
N ALA A 147 -11.79 21.67 2.18
CA ALA A 147 -11.97 20.38 1.52
C ALA A 147 -11.68 19.23 2.51
N ALA A 148 -10.59 19.32 3.27
CA ALA A 148 -10.26 18.34 4.31
C ALA A 148 -11.40 18.16 5.35
N TYR A 149 -12.01 19.27 5.80
CA TYR A 149 -13.15 19.22 6.70
C TYR A 149 -14.42 18.67 6.03
N VAL A 150 -14.68 19.03 4.77
CA VAL A 150 -15.85 18.51 4.03
C VAL A 150 -15.74 17.01 3.81
N MET A 151 -14.56 16.51 3.43
CA MET A 151 -14.29 15.07 3.26
C MET A 151 -14.41 14.33 4.59
N GLY A 152 -13.86 14.88 5.67
CA GLY A 152 -14.04 14.35 7.02
C GLY A 152 -15.51 14.25 7.41
N PHE A 153 -16.31 15.28 7.12
CA PHE A 153 -17.75 15.29 7.42
C PHE A 153 -18.50 14.23 6.60
N ALA A 154 -18.20 14.12 5.30
CA ALA A 154 -18.82 13.14 4.42
C ALA A 154 -18.52 11.71 4.87
N GLY A 155 -17.25 11.40 5.13
CA GLY A 155 -16.83 10.07 5.62
C GLY A 155 -17.45 9.73 6.97
N ALA A 156 -17.36 10.63 7.95
CA ALA A 156 -17.97 10.43 9.27
C ALA A 156 -19.48 10.23 9.19
N SER A 157 -20.17 11.00 8.33
CA SER A 157 -21.61 10.87 8.10
C SER A 157 -21.97 9.53 7.46
N ALA A 158 -21.18 9.05 6.50
CA ALA A 158 -21.39 7.77 5.84
C ALA A 158 -21.24 6.60 6.82
N HIS A 159 -20.12 6.54 7.56
CA HIS A 159 -19.88 5.50 8.56
C HIS A 159 -20.91 5.54 9.69
N THR A 160 -21.16 6.71 10.27
CA THR A 160 -22.15 6.85 11.35
C THR A 160 -23.56 6.55 10.84
N GLY A 161 -23.91 6.99 9.63
CA GLY A 161 -25.19 6.69 8.99
C GLY A 161 -25.41 5.20 8.77
N CYS A 162 -24.37 4.45 8.42
CA CYS A 162 -24.43 2.99 8.29
C CYS A 162 -24.55 2.32 9.67
N MET A 163 -23.87 2.83 10.70
CA MET A 163 -23.96 2.35 12.08
C MET A 163 -25.35 2.57 12.69
N LEU A 164 -26.00 3.69 12.37
CA LEU A 164 -27.37 3.98 12.82
C LEU A 164 -28.41 3.00 12.25
N ARG A 165 -28.09 2.29 11.15
CA ARG A 165 -28.98 1.26 10.56
C ARG A 165 -28.88 -0.08 11.29
N LEU A 166 -27.87 -0.28 12.12
CA LEU A 166 -27.68 -1.54 12.84
C LEU A 166 -28.65 -1.65 14.01
N THR A 167 -29.16 -2.87 14.22
CA THR A 167 -29.89 -3.20 15.44
C THR A 167 -28.97 -3.98 16.38
N PHE A 168 -28.76 -3.44 17.58
CA PHE A 168 -27.95 -4.06 18.63
C PHE A 168 -28.84 -4.92 19.53
N CYS A 169 -28.53 -6.21 19.66
CA CYS A 169 -29.27 -7.11 20.56
C CYS A 169 -28.41 -8.12 21.32
N ASN A 170 -27.08 -7.98 21.25
CA ASN A 170 -26.16 -8.65 22.18
C ASN A 170 -26.04 -7.85 23.50
N VAL A 171 -25.23 -8.37 24.43
CA VAL A 171 -24.93 -7.69 25.71
C VAL A 171 -24.47 -6.26 25.44
N ASN A 172 -24.96 -5.28 26.20
CA ASN A 172 -24.66 -3.87 25.97
C ASN A 172 -23.26 -3.44 26.45
N ILE A 173 -22.29 -4.35 26.44
CA ILE A 173 -20.91 -4.12 26.88
C ILE A 173 -20.03 -3.99 25.65
N ILE A 174 -19.38 -2.84 25.49
CA ILE A 174 -18.36 -2.60 24.48
C ILE A 174 -17.02 -2.89 25.14
N ASN A 175 -16.31 -3.92 24.68
CA ASN A 175 -14.97 -4.28 25.18
C ASN A 175 -13.89 -3.34 24.62
N HIS A 176 -14.05 -2.06 24.88
CA HIS A 176 -13.17 -0.98 24.41
C HIS A 176 -13.36 0.25 25.32
N TYR A 177 -12.41 1.19 25.29
CA TYR A 177 -12.47 2.41 26.10
C TYR A 177 -13.20 3.58 25.40
N LEU A 178 -13.54 3.42 24.12
CA LEU A 178 -14.34 4.34 23.31
C LEU A 178 -15.28 3.58 22.37
N CYS A 179 -16.27 4.28 21.82
CA CYS A 179 -17.17 3.77 20.79
C CYS A 179 -16.50 3.77 19.40
N ASP A 180 -15.98 2.63 19.00
CA ASP A 180 -15.34 2.43 17.69
C ASP A 180 -16.19 1.52 16.78
N ILE A 181 -15.89 1.54 15.48
CA ILE A 181 -16.56 0.76 14.44
C ILE A 181 -16.53 -0.74 14.76
N LEU A 182 -15.34 -1.33 14.93
CA LEU A 182 -15.20 -2.79 15.06
C LEU A 182 -15.92 -3.36 16.31
N PRO A 183 -15.74 -2.81 17.53
CA PRO A 183 -16.46 -3.26 18.71
C PRO A 183 -17.98 -3.09 18.59
N LEU A 184 -18.47 -2.06 17.88
CA LEU A 184 -19.90 -1.88 17.64
C LEU A 184 -20.45 -2.91 16.66
N LEU A 185 -19.72 -3.26 15.60
CA LEU A 185 -20.15 -4.30 14.65
C LEU A 185 -20.38 -5.65 15.34
N GLN A 186 -19.49 -6.03 16.27
CA GLN A 186 -19.59 -7.26 17.06
C GLN A 186 -20.87 -7.35 17.91
N LEU A 187 -21.48 -6.21 18.25
CA LEU A 187 -22.69 -6.14 19.07
C LEU A 187 -23.99 -6.18 18.26
N SER A 188 -23.90 -6.08 16.94
CA SER A 188 -25.06 -6.02 16.05
C SER A 188 -25.69 -7.40 15.79
N CYS A 189 -26.99 -7.43 15.55
CA CYS A 189 -27.74 -8.62 15.12
C CYS A 189 -28.19 -8.58 13.66
N THR A 190 -28.05 -7.42 13.04
CA THR A 190 -28.30 -7.19 11.62
C THR A 190 -27.00 -7.38 10.86
N SER A 191 -27.06 -7.86 9.62
CA SER A 191 -25.87 -8.06 8.79
C SER A 191 -24.99 -6.80 8.76
N THR A 192 -23.72 -6.97 9.10
CA THR A 192 -22.68 -5.94 9.13
C THR A 192 -22.06 -5.70 7.76
N TYR A 193 -22.40 -6.51 6.76
CA TYR A 193 -21.77 -6.53 5.43
C TYR A 193 -21.62 -5.15 4.78
N VAL A 194 -22.64 -4.29 4.84
CA VAL A 194 -22.56 -2.94 4.26
C VAL A 194 -21.64 -2.01 5.06
N ASN A 195 -21.60 -2.17 6.39
CA ASN A 195 -20.70 -1.40 7.24
C ASN A 195 -19.26 -1.86 7.06
N GLU A 196 -19.05 -3.18 6.97
CA GLU A 196 -17.76 -3.78 6.60
C GLU A 196 -17.35 -3.29 5.22
N LEU A 197 -18.21 -3.32 4.20
CA LEU A 197 -17.90 -2.82 2.86
C LEU A 197 -17.46 -1.35 2.85
N VAL A 198 -18.12 -0.48 3.64
CA VAL A 198 -17.77 0.94 3.74
C VAL A 198 -16.43 1.15 4.48
N VAL A 199 -16.04 0.21 5.34
CA VAL A 199 -14.69 0.15 5.95
C VAL A 199 -13.67 -0.46 4.96
N LEU A 200 -14.09 -1.43 4.15
CA LEU A 200 -13.34 -2.15 3.12
C LEU A 200 -13.17 -1.38 1.80
N ILE A 201 -13.56 -0.10 1.74
CA ILE A 201 -13.10 0.81 0.69
C ILE A 201 -11.56 0.99 0.79
N VAL A 202 -10.95 0.49 1.87
CA VAL A 202 -9.51 0.19 2.00
C VAL A 202 -9.28 -1.30 1.68
N PHE A 203 -8.25 -1.61 0.88
CA PHE A 203 -7.88 -2.97 0.45
C PHE A 203 -7.58 -3.90 1.65
N VAL A 204 -8.57 -4.60 2.19
CA VAL A 204 -8.42 -5.42 3.42
C VAL A 204 -9.12 -6.78 3.26
N ALA A 205 -8.54 -7.83 3.84
CA ALA A 205 -9.10 -9.16 3.98
C ALA A 205 -9.52 -9.46 5.42
N GLY A 206 -10.73 -10.00 5.60
CA GLY A 206 -11.17 -10.60 6.84
C GLY A 206 -10.93 -12.11 6.82
N VAL A 207 -10.14 -12.63 7.76
CA VAL A 207 -9.74 -14.03 7.81
C VAL A 207 -10.31 -14.72 9.05
N SER A 208 -10.78 -15.96 8.87
CA SER A 208 -11.24 -16.84 9.95
C SER A 208 -10.55 -18.20 9.77
N ALA A 209 -9.54 -18.47 10.59
CA ALA A 209 -8.75 -19.69 10.54
C ALA A 209 -9.22 -20.67 11.63
N THR A 210 -9.59 -21.89 11.26
CA THR A 210 -10.03 -22.92 12.20
C THR A 210 -9.12 -24.15 12.17
N LEU A 211 -8.50 -24.48 13.31
CA LEU A 211 -7.72 -25.70 13.52
C LEU A 211 -8.57 -26.75 14.23
N ASN A 212 -8.69 -27.93 13.61
CA ASN A 212 -9.43 -29.07 14.18
C ASN A 212 -8.45 -30.15 14.66
N TYR A 213 -8.64 -30.64 15.88
CA TYR A 213 -7.81 -31.69 16.47
C TYR A 213 -8.64 -32.66 17.32
N GLU A 214 -8.25 -33.93 17.32
CA GLU A 214 -8.83 -34.98 18.14
C GLU A 214 -7.72 -35.66 18.92
N ASN A 215 -7.89 -35.76 20.24
CA ASN A 215 -6.95 -36.50 21.06
C ASN A 215 -7.19 -38.01 20.90
N GLU A 216 -6.36 -38.70 20.11
CA GLU A 216 -6.42 -40.16 19.95
C GLU A 216 -5.67 -40.94 21.05
N GLU A 217 -4.95 -40.24 21.92
CA GLU A 217 -4.19 -40.86 23.00
C GLU A 217 -5.10 -41.38 24.12
N LYS A 218 -4.61 -42.38 24.84
CA LYS A 218 -5.34 -42.96 25.99
C LYS A 218 -5.23 -42.13 27.27
N VAL A 219 -4.52 -41.00 27.21
CA VAL A 219 -4.24 -40.10 28.33
C VAL A 219 -4.63 -38.66 27.96
N PRO A 220 -5.03 -37.83 28.95
CA PRO A 220 -5.20 -36.41 28.69
C PRO A 220 -3.86 -35.78 28.31
N LEU A 221 -3.90 -34.85 27.37
CA LEU A 221 -2.71 -34.15 26.87
C LEU A 221 -2.86 -32.64 26.96
N GLU A 222 -1.73 -31.97 26.92
CA GLU A 222 -1.63 -30.54 26.66
C GLU A 222 -1.19 -30.36 25.20
N ALA A 223 -1.99 -29.64 24.43
CA ALA A 223 -1.75 -29.40 23.00
C ALA A 223 -1.43 -27.92 22.76
N PHE A 224 -0.46 -27.70 21.88
CA PHE A 224 -0.01 -26.37 21.47
C PHE A 224 -0.40 -26.17 20.01
N PHE A 225 -1.10 -25.09 19.72
CA PHE A 225 -1.61 -24.74 18.40
C PHE A 225 -0.99 -23.43 17.95
N VAL A 226 -0.53 -23.38 16.71
CA VAL A 226 0.18 -22.22 16.16
C VAL A 226 -0.63 -21.65 15.01
N PHE A 227 -0.87 -20.34 15.04
CA PHE A 227 -1.57 -19.58 14.02
C PHE A 227 -0.59 -18.55 13.42
N PRO A 228 0.04 -18.87 12.28
CA PRO A 228 0.83 -17.88 11.58
C PRO A 228 -0.08 -16.91 10.81
N MET A 229 0.37 -15.67 10.70
CA MET A 229 -0.30 -14.59 9.99
C MET A 229 0.72 -13.63 9.41
N ASP A 230 0.26 -12.54 8.81
CA ASP A 230 1.12 -11.45 8.36
C ASP A 230 1.41 -10.49 9.53
N GLU A 231 2.58 -9.84 9.55
CA GLU A 231 2.99 -8.95 10.65
C GLU A 231 2.03 -7.77 10.83
N ASP A 232 1.38 -7.32 9.76
CA ASP A 232 0.43 -6.21 9.79
C ASP A 232 -1.03 -6.67 10.08
N SER A 233 -1.21 -7.93 10.49
CA SER A 233 -2.53 -8.48 10.82
C SER A 233 -2.99 -8.10 12.23
N ALA A 234 -4.28 -7.80 12.37
CA ALA A 234 -4.90 -7.52 13.67
C ALA A 234 -5.91 -8.61 14.08
N VAL A 235 -5.60 -9.36 15.14
CA VAL A 235 -6.51 -10.35 15.75
C VAL A 235 -7.64 -9.64 16.51
N TYR A 236 -8.90 -10.02 16.23
CA TYR A 236 -10.06 -9.41 16.90
C TYR A 236 -10.99 -10.42 17.59
N SER A 237 -10.83 -11.73 17.36
CA SER A 237 -11.67 -12.75 17.99
C SER A 237 -11.00 -14.12 18.02
N PHE A 238 -11.17 -14.84 19.14
CA PHE A 238 -10.82 -16.25 19.28
C PHE A 238 -11.95 -17.03 19.94
N GLU A 239 -12.29 -18.19 19.36
CA GLU A 239 -13.33 -19.09 19.84
C GLU A 239 -12.84 -20.54 19.79
N ALA A 240 -12.98 -21.28 20.89
CA ALA A 240 -12.68 -22.70 20.96
C ALA A 240 -13.98 -23.50 21.11
N MET A 241 -14.19 -24.52 20.28
CA MET A 241 -15.31 -25.44 20.39
C MET A 241 -14.80 -26.79 20.88
N VAL A 242 -15.27 -27.25 22.04
CA VAL A 242 -14.94 -28.57 22.59
C VAL A 242 -16.22 -29.28 23.03
N ASP A 243 -16.40 -30.52 22.56
CA ASP A 243 -17.52 -31.39 22.93
C ASP A 243 -18.90 -30.70 22.80
N GLY A 244 -19.05 -29.82 21.79
CA GLY A 244 -20.27 -29.06 21.49
C GLY A 244 -20.47 -27.76 22.30
N SER A 245 -19.53 -27.41 23.19
CA SER A 245 -19.53 -26.14 23.92
C SER A 245 -18.62 -25.13 23.24
N ILE A 246 -19.09 -23.88 23.08
CA ILE A 246 -18.30 -22.77 22.55
C ILE A 246 -17.73 -21.97 23.72
N ILE A 247 -16.40 -21.81 23.71
CA ILE A 247 -15.62 -21.04 24.66
C ILE A 247 -15.12 -19.81 23.91
N LYS A 248 -15.43 -18.62 24.41
CA LYS A 248 -14.97 -17.36 23.84
C LYS A 248 -13.78 -16.85 24.65
N ALA A 249 -12.74 -16.39 23.98
CA ALA A 249 -11.62 -15.76 24.65
C ALA A 249 -12.07 -14.45 25.32
N GLU A 250 -11.52 -14.22 26.52
CA GLU A 250 -11.62 -12.96 27.23
C GLU A 250 -10.21 -12.40 27.37
N LEU A 251 -10.03 -11.12 27.04
CA LEU A 251 -8.73 -10.48 27.11
C LEU A 251 -8.36 -10.28 28.59
N GLN A 252 -7.17 -10.75 28.98
CA GLN A 252 -6.64 -10.61 30.33
C GLN A 252 -5.18 -10.18 30.26
N ASP A 253 -4.67 -9.63 31.35
CA ASP A 253 -3.24 -9.35 31.49
C ASP A 253 -2.42 -10.66 31.47
N LYS A 254 -1.30 -10.66 30.73
CA LYS A 254 -0.49 -11.85 30.45
C LYS A 254 -0.15 -12.64 31.72
N THR A 255 0.27 -11.98 32.79
CA THR A 255 0.68 -12.68 34.03
C THR A 255 -0.49 -13.36 34.76
N GLU A 256 -1.68 -12.76 34.73
CA GLU A 256 -2.88 -13.32 35.35
C GLU A 256 -3.50 -14.42 34.50
N ALA A 257 -3.50 -14.26 33.17
CA ALA A 257 -3.93 -15.29 32.25
C ALA A 257 -3.11 -16.58 32.43
N HIS A 258 -1.78 -16.46 32.50
CA HIS A 258 -0.86 -17.58 32.79
C HIS A 258 -1.13 -18.22 34.15
N ALA A 259 -1.26 -17.42 35.22
CA ALA A 259 -1.54 -17.94 36.56
C ALA A 259 -2.90 -18.66 36.65
N ASN A 260 -3.93 -18.13 35.98
CA ASN A 260 -5.26 -18.72 35.91
C ASN A 260 -5.23 -20.05 35.13
N TYR A 261 -4.51 -20.09 34.02
CA TYR A 261 -4.32 -21.29 33.21
C TYR A 261 -3.65 -22.39 34.04
N GLU A 262 -2.48 -22.13 34.63
CA GLU A 262 -1.74 -23.09 35.46
C GLU A 262 -2.56 -23.60 36.64
N ASN A 263 -3.28 -22.71 37.32
CA ASN A 263 -4.17 -23.09 38.42
C ASN A 263 -5.29 -24.04 37.93
N ALA A 264 -5.91 -23.73 36.79
CA ALA A 264 -6.94 -24.59 36.20
C ALA A 264 -6.38 -25.98 35.81
N ILE A 265 -5.20 -26.03 35.20
CA ILE A 265 -4.53 -27.29 34.86
C ILE A 265 -4.17 -28.11 36.10
N SER A 266 -3.65 -27.47 37.15
CA SER A 266 -3.31 -28.14 38.42
C SER A 266 -4.52 -28.77 39.12
N GLN A 267 -5.71 -28.22 38.90
CA GLN A 267 -6.99 -28.74 39.41
C GLN A 267 -7.60 -29.83 38.51
N GLY A 268 -6.97 -30.15 37.38
CA GLY A 268 -7.50 -31.09 36.40
C GLY A 268 -8.70 -30.54 35.63
N HIS A 269 -8.83 -29.22 35.52
CA HIS A 269 -9.76 -28.58 34.60
C HIS A 269 -9.16 -28.45 33.20
N GLN A 270 -10.02 -28.33 32.20
CA GLN A 270 -9.60 -28.00 30.84
C GLN A 270 -9.49 -26.48 30.73
N ALA A 271 -8.39 -25.98 30.18
CA ALA A 271 -8.12 -24.55 30.06
C ALA A 271 -7.53 -24.20 28.70
N PHE A 272 -7.68 -22.94 28.31
CA PHE A 272 -7.25 -22.40 27.01
C PHE A 272 -6.53 -21.08 27.27
N LEU A 273 -5.34 -20.92 26.68
CA LEU A 273 -4.56 -19.69 26.72
C LEU A 273 -4.17 -19.36 25.28
N LEU A 274 -4.42 -18.13 24.82
CA LEU A 274 -3.98 -17.65 23.51
C LEU A 274 -3.10 -16.42 23.75
N GLU A 275 -1.93 -16.38 23.11
CA GLU A 275 -1.02 -15.23 23.18
C GLU A 275 -0.19 -15.09 21.90
N GLU A 276 0.33 -13.89 21.68
CA GLU A 276 1.36 -13.60 20.68
C GLU A 276 2.70 -14.17 21.13
N ASP A 277 3.46 -14.76 20.22
CA ASP A 277 4.78 -15.33 20.53
C ASP A 277 5.81 -14.23 20.81
N ASP A 278 6.66 -14.45 21.80
CA ASP A 278 7.65 -13.45 22.23
C ASP A 278 8.81 -13.26 21.23
N CYS A 279 9.00 -14.18 20.27
CA CYS A 279 10.05 -14.13 19.25
C CYS A 279 9.55 -13.66 17.88
N SER A 280 8.24 -13.67 17.61
CA SER A 280 7.67 -13.28 16.32
C SER A 280 6.26 -12.70 16.48
N ARG A 281 6.05 -11.48 15.95
CA ARG A 281 4.77 -10.77 16.01
C ARG A 281 3.68 -11.36 15.11
N ASP A 282 4.10 -12.14 14.13
CA ASP A 282 3.26 -12.75 13.10
C ASP A 282 2.83 -14.18 13.48
N VAL A 283 3.02 -14.58 14.75
CA VAL A 283 2.67 -15.91 15.27
C VAL A 283 1.87 -15.81 16.56
N PHE A 284 0.66 -16.37 16.55
CA PHE A 284 -0.16 -16.57 17.75
C PHE A 284 -0.15 -18.03 18.18
N CYS A 285 0.00 -18.27 19.48
CA CYS A 285 0.06 -19.60 20.07
C CYS A 285 -1.09 -19.82 21.05
N CYS A 286 -1.79 -20.94 20.88
CA CYS A 286 -2.85 -21.38 21.78
C CYS A 286 -2.50 -22.68 22.50
N ASN A 287 -2.48 -22.64 23.82
CA ASN A 287 -2.27 -23.79 24.68
C ASN A 287 -3.62 -24.32 25.16
N VAL A 288 -3.86 -25.61 24.93
CA VAL A 288 -5.08 -26.32 25.36
C VAL A 288 -4.65 -27.41 26.33
N GLY A 289 -4.84 -27.15 27.62
CA GLY A 289 -4.43 -28.08 28.66
C GLY A 289 -5.53 -29.06 29.05
N ASN A 290 -5.12 -30.28 29.41
CA ASN A 290 -5.98 -31.37 29.87
C ASN A 290 -7.10 -31.76 28.88
N LEU A 291 -6.76 -31.79 27.59
CA LEU A 291 -7.63 -32.29 26.53
C LEU A 291 -7.82 -33.81 26.69
N ARG A 292 -9.05 -34.25 26.94
CA ARG A 292 -9.33 -35.65 27.31
C ARG A 292 -9.22 -36.61 26.11
N PRO A 293 -8.94 -37.91 26.36
CA PRO A 293 -9.00 -38.95 25.33
C PRO A 293 -10.33 -38.94 24.56
N GLY A 294 -10.25 -38.84 23.23
CA GLY A 294 -11.40 -38.80 22.32
C GLY A 294 -12.13 -37.46 22.22
N SER A 295 -11.72 -36.43 22.97
CA SER A 295 -12.30 -35.08 22.82
C SER A 295 -11.84 -34.46 21.51
N LYS A 296 -12.78 -33.79 20.83
CA LYS A 296 -12.53 -33.01 19.61
C LYS A 296 -12.54 -31.54 19.95
N VAL A 297 -11.50 -30.83 19.49
CA VAL A 297 -11.36 -29.38 19.65
C VAL A 297 -11.31 -28.72 18.27
N ALA A 298 -12.05 -27.64 18.10
CA ALA A 298 -11.95 -26.74 16.97
C ALA A 298 -11.62 -25.33 17.46
N LEU A 299 -10.42 -24.84 17.17
CA LEU A 299 -9.96 -23.51 17.57
C LEU A 299 -10.08 -22.56 16.39
N THR A 300 -10.80 -21.46 16.55
CA THR A 300 -11.05 -20.47 15.50
C THR A 300 -10.44 -19.14 15.89
N LEU A 301 -9.47 -18.67 15.11
CA LEU A 301 -8.87 -17.34 15.21
C LEU A 301 -9.40 -16.46 14.07
N LYS A 302 -9.81 -15.23 14.38
CA LYS A 302 -10.25 -14.25 13.39
C LYS A 302 -9.42 -12.98 13.44
N TYR A 303 -8.98 -12.53 12.28
CA TYR A 303 -8.13 -11.37 12.12
C TYR A 303 -8.45 -10.61 10.83
N VAL A 304 -7.97 -9.37 10.74
CA VAL A 304 -8.01 -8.54 9.53
C VAL A 304 -6.60 -8.26 9.05
N GLN A 305 -6.40 -8.18 7.73
CA GLN A 305 -5.11 -7.97 7.09
C GLN A 305 -5.27 -7.00 5.91
N GLU A 306 -4.35 -6.06 5.74
CA GLU A 306 -4.30 -5.20 4.55
C GLU A 306 -3.75 -5.99 3.33
N LEU A 307 -4.33 -5.77 2.15
CA LEU A 307 -3.95 -6.48 0.92
C LEU A 307 -3.04 -5.60 0.06
N PRO A 308 -1.76 -5.95 -0.11
CA PRO A 308 -0.88 -5.21 -1.01
C PRO A 308 -1.34 -5.36 -2.46
N LEU A 309 -1.11 -4.31 -3.24
CA LEU A 309 -1.30 -4.28 -4.69
C LEU A 309 0.04 -4.60 -5.36
N GLU A 310 0.07 -5.66 -6.16
CA GLU A 310 1.23 -6.07 -6.93
C GLU A 310 1.39 -5.21 -8.19
N ALA A 311 2.62 -5.13 -8.70
CA ALA A 311 2.97 -4.29 -9.85
C ALA A 311 2.22 -4.67 -11.15
N ASP A 312 1.73 -5.92 -11.25
CA ASP A 312 0.92 -6.42 -12.36
C ASP A 312 -0.60 -6.13 -12.20
N GLY A 313 -0.96 -5.36 -11.17
CA GLY A 313 -2.33 -4.97 -10.84
C GLY A 313 -3.10 -6.01 -10.03
N ALA A 314 -2.47 -7.09 -9.58
CA ALA A 314 -3.12 -8.08 -8.73
C ALA A 314 -3.23 -7.59 -7.28
N LEU A 315 -4.40 -7.74 -6.66
CA LEU A 315 -4.45 -7.75 -5.19
C LEU A 315 -3.94 -9.10 -4.69
N ARG A 316 -2.96 -9.05 -3.79
CA ARG A 316 -2.32 -10.24 -3.26
C ARG A 316 -2.76 -10.52 -1.84
N TYR A 317 -3.22 -11.75 -1.63
CA TYR A 317 -3.43 -12.31 -0.30
C TYR A 317 -2.48 -13.49 -0.10
N VAL A 318 -1.80 -13.54 1.04
CA VAL A 318 -0.92 -14.64 1.43
C VAL A 318 -1.42 -15.23 2.75
N LEU A 319 -1.73 -16.52 2.74
CA LEU A 319 -1.92 -17.32 3.94
C LEU A 319 -0.63 -18.07 4.23
N PRO A 320 0.08 -17.73 5.32
CA PRO A 320 1.26 -18.47 5.73
C PRO A 320 0.88 -19.91 6.09
N ALA A 321 1.48 -20.87 5.41
CA ALA A 321 1.24 -22.30 5.63
C ALA A 321 2.54 -23.07 5.88
N ILE A 322 3.72 -22.46 5.71
CA ILE A 322 5.01 -23.01 6.14
C ILE A 322 5.52 -22.27 7.39
N LEU A 323 5.59 -22.97 8.52
CA LEU A 323 6.18 -22.47 9.76
C LEU A 323 7.71 -22.66 9.84
N ASN A 324 8.30 -23.60 9.10
CA ASN A 324 9.72 -23.97 9.21
C ASN A 324 10.36 -23.96 7.80
N PRO A 325 11.39 -23.13 7.51
CA PRO A 325 12.38 -22.54 8.41
C PRO A 325 12.19 -21.04 8.76
N ARG A 326 11.06 -20.43 8.39
CA ARG A 326 10.85 -18.97 8.50
C ARG A 326 11.03 -18.42 9.93
N TYR A 327 10.82 -19.24 10.97
CA TYR A 327 10.81 -18.80 12.37
C TYR A 327 11.91 -19.39 13.29
N GLN A 328 12.91 -20.11 12.76
CA GLN A 328 14.04 -20.61 13.59
C GLN A 328 15.08 -19.50 13.80
N LEU A 329 14.79 -18.54 14.67
CA LEU A 329 15.71 -17.48 15.07
C LEU A 329 16.68 -17.98 16.17
N SER A 330 17.97 -17.76 15.95
CA SER A 330 19.00 -18.01 16.97
C SER A 330 18.86 -17.01 18.12
N GLY A 331 18.46 -17.48 19.31
CA GLY A 331 18.34 -16.64 20.52
C GLY A 331 16.96 -16.66 21.20
N CYS A 332 15.99 -17.41 20.67
CA CYS A 332 14.65 -17.52 21.24
C CYS A 332 14.65 -18.32 22.58
N PRO A 333 13.89 -17.91 23.63
CA PRO A 333 13.82 -18.60 24.93
C PRO A 333 13.30 -20.03 24.82
N GLU A 334 13.70 -20.94 25.72
CA GLU A 334 13.25 -22.35 25.71
C GLU A 334 11.72 -22.53 25.82
N ASP A 335 11.02 -21.51 26.35
CA ASP A 335 9.57 -21.51 26.58
C ASP A 335 8.74 -21.02 25.37
N SER A 336 9.37 -20.60 24.26
CA SER A 336 8.63 -20.20 23.04
C SER A 336 8.03 -21.42 22.32
N CYS A 337 6.82 -21.23 21.79
CA CYS A 337 6.13 -22.25 20.99
C CYS A 337 6.89 -22.58 19.68
N LEU A 338 7.75 -21.68 19.18
CA LEU A 338 8.57 -21.89 17.98
C LEU A 338 9.79 -22.79 18.23
N THR A 339 10.19 -22.95 19.50
CA THR A 339 11.33 -23.79 19.93
C THR A 339 10.93 -25.17 20.46
N MET A 340 9.63 -25.46 20.61
CA MET A 340 9.17 -26.79 20.99
C MET A 340 9.68 -27.85 20.00
N LYS A 341 10.16 -28.99 20.52
CA LYS A 341 10.60 -30.14 19.73
C LYS A 341 9.41 -30.73 18.95
N THR A 342 9.13 -30.14 17.80
CA THR A 342 8.06 -30.57 16.91
C THR A 342 8.55 -31.80 16.16
N PRO A 343 7.83 -32.93 16.20
CA PRO A 343 8.20 -34.10 15.41
C PRO A 343 8.14 -33.73 13.92
N VAL A 344 9.29 -33.82 13.24
CA VAL A 344 9.36 -33.60 11.79
C VAL A 344 8.82 -34.85 11.10
N VAL A 345 7.66 -34.69 10.47
CA VAL A 345 6.99 -35.76 9.73
C VAL A 345 7.23 -35.52 8.23
N PRO A 346 7.61 -36.54 7.45
CA PRO A 346 7.68 -36.41 5.99
C PRO A 346 6.34 -35.95 5.41
N LEU A 347 6.37 -35.14 4.34
CA LEU A 347 5.16 -34.60 3.69
C LEU A 347 4.14 -35.69 3.27
N GLU A 348 4.63 -36.90 3.01
CA GLU A 348 3.83 -38.08 2.64
C GLU A 348 2.99 -38.61 3.80
N ASP A 349 3.43 -38.38 5.04
CA ASP A 349 2.87 -38.92 6.27
C ASP A 349 2.05 -37.89 7.07
N LEU A 350 1.85 -36.67 6.54
CA LEU A 350 1.05 -35.63 7.19
C LEU A 350 -0.43 -36.06 7.29
N PRO A 351 -1.01 -36.14 8.51
CA PRO A 351 -2.36 -36.67 8.71
C PRO A 351 -3.48 -35.62 8.54
N TYR A 352 -3.13 -34.38 8.17
CA TYR A 352 -4.06 -33.26 8.11
C TYR A 352 -4.07 -32.60 6.73
N THR A 353 -5.19 -31.95 6.41
CA THR A 353 -5.43 -31.26 5.14
C THR A 353 -5.80 -29.81 5.41
N ILE A 354 -5.52 -28.93 4.45
CA ILE A 354 -6.00 -27.54 4.49
C ILE A 354 -7.20 -27.38 3.56
N SER A 355 -8.26 -26.76 4.08
CA SER A 355 -9.39 -26.28 3.30
C SER A 355 -9.47 -24.77 3.48
N MET A 356 -9.53 -24.04 2.37
CA MET A 356 -9.71 -22.59 2.38
C MET A 356 -10.83 -22.24 1.41
N VAL A 357 -11.72 -21.37 1.86
CA VAL A 357 -12.76 -20.76 1.03
C VAL A 357 -12.62 -19.24 1.17
N ALA A 358 -12.35 -18.57 0.05
CA ALA A 358 -12.33 -17.12 -0.03
C ALA A 358 -13.57 -16.63 -0.78
N THR A 359 -14.21 -15.60 -0.24
CA THR A 359 -15.27 -14.87 -0.96
C THR A 359 -14.69 -13.52 -1.35
N VAL A 360 -14.45 -13.35 -2.65
CA VAL A 360 -13.96 -12.10 -3.24
C VAL A 360 -15.17 -11.27 -3.65
N SER A 361 -15.19 -10.01 -3.24
CA SER A 361 -16.22 -9.04 -3.65
C SER A 361 -15.53 -7.75 -4.07
N SER A 362 -15.94 -7.21 -5.21
CA SER A 362 -15.38 -5.99 -5.78
C SER A 362 -16.47 -5.17 -6.46
N GLN A 363 -16.21 -3.88 -6.60
CA GLN A 363 -17.01 -2.97 -7.44
C GLN A 363 -16.73 -3.18 -8.94
N HIS A 364 -15.62 -3.84 -9.29
CA HIS A 364 -15.23 -4.22 -10.65
C HIS A 364 -15.51 -5.70 -10.90
N GLY A 365 -15.68 -6.08 -12.18
CA GLY A 365 -15.77 -7.50 -12.55
C GLY A 365 -14.49 -8.23 -12.14
N ILE A 366 -14.53 -9.52 -11.83
CA ILE A 366 -13.34 -10.33 -11.54
C ILE A 366 -12.93 -11.01 -12.85
N GLU A 367 -11.75 -10.66 -13.39
CA GLU A 367 -11.22 -11.21 -14.65
C GLU A 367 -10.79 -12.66 -14.45
N ARG A 368 -9.90 -12.84 -13.47
CA ARG A 368 -9.31 -14.12 -13.13
C ARG A 368 -8.79 -14.05 -11.70
N ILE A 369 -8.77 -15.20 -11.06
CA ILE A 369 -8.11 -15.39 -9.78
C ILE A 369 -7.07 -16.46 -10.00
N GLN A 370 -5.83 -16.15 -9.67
CA GLN A 370 -4.71 -17.07 -9.75
C GLN A 370 -4.29 -17.46 -8.34
N SER A 371 -3.70 -18.64 -8.25
CA SER A 371 -3.08 -19.11 -7.03
C SER A 371 -1.87 -19.94 -7.39
N ASN A 372 -0.86 -19.90 -6.51
CA ASN A 372 0.24 -20.85 -6.53
C ASN A 372 -0.20 -22.27 -6.11
N CYS A 373 -1.43 -22.41 -5.60
CA CYS A 373 -2.08 -23.64 -5.18
C CYS A 373 -3.19 -24.08 -6.16
N SER A 374 -3.51 -25.38 -6.17
CA SER A 374 -4.61 -25.88 -7.00
C SER A 374 -5.96 -25.43 -6.43
N LEU A 375 -6.78 -24.80 -7.27
CA LEU A 375 -8.12 -24.32 -6.92
C LEU A 375 -9.21 -25.24 -7.48
N SER A 376 -10.29 -25.40 -6.72
CA SER A 376 -11.57 -25.88 -7.25
C SER A 376 -12.13 -24.85 -8.26
N PRO A 377 -13.04 -25.25 -9.17
CA PRO A 377 -13.63 -24.31 -10.12
C PRO A 377 -14.21 -23.08 -9.42
N ILE A 378 -13.81 -21.89 -9.87
CA ILE A 378 -14.24 -20.61 -9.28
C ILE A 378 -15.74 -20.43 -9.54
N GLU A 379 -16.50 -20.20 -8.47
CA GLU A 379 -17.95 -19.95 -8.55
C GLU A 379 -18.24 -18.45 -8.52
N TYR A 380 -18.70 -17.88 -9.63
CA TYR A 380 -19.10 -16.47 -9.67
C TYR A 380 -20.52 -16.29 -9.11
N LEU A 381 -20.68 -15.40 -8.13
CA LEU A 381 -21.91 -15.22 -7.35
C LEU A 381 -22.91 -14.22 -7.96
N GLY A 382 -22.78 -13.93 -9.26
CA GLY A 382 -23.69 -13.05 -10.02
C GLY A 382 -23.26 -12.88 -11.48
N ASP A 383 -24.19 -12.44 -12.33
CA ASP A 383 -23.98 -12.34 -13.79
C ASP A 383 -22.85 -11.34 -14.17
N ASN A 384 -22.61 -10.34 -13.31
CA ASN A 384 -21.64 -9.26 -13.54
C ASN A 384 -20.21 -9.63 -13.08
N LYS A 385 -19.99 -10.85 -12.57
CA LYS A 385 -18.69 -11.34 -12.05
C LYS A 385 -18.02 -10.45 -10.99
N THR A 386 -18.76 -9.56 -10.32
CA THR A 386 -18.25 -8.69 -9.24
C THR A 386 -18.00 -9.42 -7.93
N SER A 387 -18.45 -10.67 -7.83
CA SER A 387 -18.24 -11.52 -6.67
C SER A 387 -17.92 -12.93 -7.11
N ALA A 388 -16.93 -13.54 -6.45
CA ALA A 388 -16.51 -14.90 -6.72
C ALA A 388 -16.22 -15.63 -5.41
N GLN A 389 -16.58 -16.90 -5.36
CA GLN A 389 -16.13 -17.83 -4.34
C GLN A 389 -15.00 -18.69 -4.92
N VAL A 390 -13.90 -18.72 -4.20
CA VAL A 390 -12.70 -19.48 -4.52
C VAL A 390 -12.47 -20.48 -3.41
N SER A 391 -12.11 -21.70 -3.77
CA SER A 391 -11.77 -22.73 -2.80
C SER A 391 -10.54 -23.50 -3.25
N LEU A 392 -9.69 -23.90 -2.31
CA LEU A 392 -8.62 -24.85 -2.60
C LEU A 392 -9.21 -26.18 -3.11
N ALA A 393 -8.46 -26.87 -3.96
CA ALA A 393 -8.81 -28.22 -4.37
C ALA A 393 -8.68 -29.21 -3.20
N ASP A 394 -9.50 -30.26 -3.23
CA ASP A 394 -9.49 -31.30 -2.18
C ASP A 394 -8.11 -31.94 -2.01
N GLY A 395 -7.70 -32.14 -0.76
CA GLY A 395 -6.45 -32.83 -0.42
C GLY A 395 -5.18 -31.97 -0.50
N HIS A 396 -5.32 -30.64 -0.51
CA HIS A 396 -4.18 -29.73 -0.42
C HIS A 396 -3.37 -29.96 0.86
N LYS A 397 -2.03 -29.92 0.74
CA LYS A 397 -1.08 -30.12 1.84
C LYS A 397 -0.45 -28.79 2.28
N PHE A 398 0.04 -28.71 3.51
CA PHE A 398 0.81 -27.55 4.01
C PHE A 398 2.27 -27.62 3.52
N ASP A 399 2.50 -27.58 2.20
CA ASP A 399 3.84 -27.65 1.59
C ASP A 399 4.38 -26.30 1.14
N ARG A 400 3.51 -25.28 1.03
CA ARG A 400 3.79 -23.89 0.64
C ARG A 400 2.74 -22.95 1.19
N ASP A 401 3.09 -21.68 1.31
CA ASP A 401 2.12 -20.62 1.59
C ASP A 401 1.07 -20.56 0.48
N VAL A 402 -0.19 -20.32 0.85
CA VAL A 402 -1.26 -20.19 -0.14
C VAL A 402 -1.32 -18.73 -0.56
N GLU A 403 -1.09 -18.48 -1.83
CA GLU A 403 -1.13 -17.16 -2.42
C GLU A 403 -2.33 -17.06 -3.34
N LEU A 404 -3.11 -15.98 -3.21
CA LEU A 404 -4.18 -15.63 -4.13
C LEU A 404 -3.86 -14.28 -4.76
N LEU A 405 -3.85 -14.26 -6.09
CA LEU A 405 -3.72 -13.07 -6.91
C LEU A 405 -5.05 -12.82 -7.60
N ILE A 406 -5.71 -11.72 -7.25
CA ILE A 406 -7.04 -11.38 -7.74
C ILE A 406 -6.91 -10.29 -8.79
N TYR A 407 -7.33 -10.59 -10.01
CA TYR A 407 -7.34 -9.68 -11.15
C TYR A 407 -8.78 -9.32 -11.49
N TYR A 408 -9.05 -8.04 -11.74
CA TYR A 408 -10.38 -7.54 -12.04
C TYR A 408 -10.55 -7.30 -13.57
N SER A 409 -11.73 -7.62 -14.11
CA SER A 409 -12.11 -7.42 -15.52
C SER A 409 -12.45 -5.95 -15.74
N GLU A 410 -12.24 -5.51 -16.98
CA GLU A 410 -12.52 -4.13 -17.42
C GLU A 410 -11.62 -3.07 -16.78
N VAL A 411 -10.45 -3.48 -16.29
CA VAL A 411 -9.36 -2.56 -15.92
C VAL A 411 -8.31 -2.46 -17.06
N HIS A 412 -8.50 -3.20 -18.16
CA HIS A 412 -7.43 -3.59 -19.10
C HIS A 412 -7.78 -3.60 -20.60
N ALA A 413 -8.54 -2.63 -21.13
CA ALA A 413 -8.65 -2.47 -22.59
C ALA A 413 -7.60 -1.47 -23.12
N PRO A 414 -6.54 -1.90 -23.85
CA PRO A 414 -5.65 -1.00 -24.55
C PRO A 414 -6.32 -0.46 -25.82
N SER A 415 -6.02 0.79 -26.18
CA SER A 415 -6.64 1.47 -27.30
C SER A 415 -5.80 2.72 -27.70
N VAL A 416 -5.70 3.07 -29.01
CA VAL A 416 -5.10 4.36 -29.56
C VAL A 416 -6.11 5.41 -30.06
N ALA A 417 -6.17 6.63 -29.49
CA ALA A 417 -7.28 7.58 -29.76
C ALA A 417 -6.93 8.49 -30.91
N VAL A 418 -7.67 8.35 -32.01
CA VAL A 418 -7.61 9.31 -33.12
C VAL A 418 -8.86 10.16 -33.04
N GLU A 419 -8.74 11.39 -32.58
CA GLU A 419 -9.82 12.37 -32.68
C GLU A 419 -9.83 12.92 -34.11
N MET A 420 -10.80 12.46 -34.91
CA MET A 420 -11.07 13.01 -36.23
C MET A 420 -11.74 14.37 -36.07
N GLY A 421 -11.13 15.42 -36.64
CA GLY A 421 -11.78 16.70 -36.84
C GLY A 421 -13.05 16.56 -37.69
N GLU A 422 -14.21 16.70 -37.06
CA GLU A 422 -15.59 16.72 -37.59
C GLU A 422 -16.13 15.44 -38.30
N PRO A 423 -17.44 15.13 -38.16
CA PRO A 423 -17.96 13.80 -38.38
C PRO A 423 -18.36 13.60 -39.85
N GLU A 424 -17.66 12.72 -40.55
CA GLU A 424 -18.24 11.83 -41.58
C GLU A 424 -17.14 10.94 -42.18
N THR A 425 -16.88 9.76 -41.61
CA THR A 425 -16.64 8.46 -42.31
C THR A 425 -16.17 7.38 -41.33
N LYS A 426 -16.56 6.12 -41.59
CA LYS A 426 -16.24 4.94 -40.77
C LYS A 426 -14.74 4.59 -40.83
N PRO A 427 -14.12 4.04 -39.76
CA PRO A 427 -12.72 3.64 -39.78
C PRO A 427 -12.50 2.47 -40.75
N GLY A 428 -11.62 2.68 -41.72
CA GLY A 428 -10.99 1.62 -42.49
C GLY A 428 -9.76 1.14 -41.72
N GLY A 429 -9.59 -0.18 -41.60
CA GLY A 429 -8.39 -0.75 -40.99
C GLY A 429 -7.14 -0.32 -41.76
N ALA A 430 -6.18 0.26 -41.06
CA ALA A 430 -4.85 0.59 -41.56
C ALA A 430 -3.82 -0.02 -40.59
N SER A 431 -2.80 -0.66 -41.16
CA SER A 431 -1.67 -1.25 -40.42
C SER A 431 -0.64 -0.16 -40.17
N THR A 432 -0.52 0.31 -38.94
CA THR A 432 0.53 1.25 -38.54
C THR A 432 1.88 0.53 -38.49
N THR A 433 2.99 1.25 -38.64
CA THR A 433 4.34 0.73 -38.33
C THR A 433 4.93 1.68 -37.30
N GLU A 434 4.91 1.27 -36.03
CA GLU A 434 5.33 2.10 -34.91
C GLU A 434 6.46 1.38 -34.18
N GLU A 435 7.65 1.98 -34.21
CA GLU A 435 8.86 1.46 -33.55
C GLU A 435 9.18 2.31 -32.33
N HIS A 436 9.26 1.66 -31.16
CA HIS A 436 9.69 2.27 -29.91
C HIS A 436 11.15 1.89 -29.64
N LEU A 437 12.01 2.90 -29.57
CA LEU A 437 13.44 2.76 -29.31
C LEU A 437 13.74 3.25 -27.90
N CYS A 438 14.33 2.41 -27.06
CA CYS A 438 14.73 2.74 -25.70
C CYS A 438 16.25 2.57 -25.54
N ASP A 439 16.96 3.68 -25.43
CA ASP A 439 18.40 3.68 -25.13
C ASP A 439 18.60 3.95 -23.64
N LEU A 440 19.34 3.07 -22.96
CA LEU A 440 19.64 3.18 -21.54
C LEU A 440 21.13 3.29 -21.29
N SER A 441 21.49 4.09 -20.30
CA SER A 441 22.82 4.20 -19.73
C SER A 441 22.74 3.98 -18.23
N ILE A 442 23.19 2.83 -17.75
CA ILE A 442 23.18 2.46 -16.32
C ILE A 442 24.58 2.68 -15.75
N CYS A 443 24.66 3.51 -14.71
CA CYS A 443 25.88 3.84 -13.99
C CYS A 443 25.66 3.62 -12.49
N GLU A 444 26.15 2.50 -11.95
CA GLU A 444 25.80 2.05 -10.60
C GLU A 444 24.28 2.07 -10.41
N PHE A 445 23.78 2.77 -9.38
CA PHE A 445 22.37 2.85 -8.99
C PHE A 445 21.51 3.81 -9.81
N VAL A 446 22.02 4.39 -10.91
CA VAL A 446 21.27 5.37 -11.71
C VAL A 446 21.18 4.95 -13.17
N ALA A 447 19.96 4.92 -13.70
CA ALA A 447 19.70 4.77 -15.13
C ALA A 447 19.38 6.12 -15.77
N GLY A 448 20.14 6.52 -16.78
CA GLY A 448 19.74 7.52 -17.75
C GLY A 448 18.99 6.85 -18.90
N VAL A 449 17.74 7.23 -19.13
CA VAL A 449 16.89 6.62 -20.16
C VAL A 449 16.55 7.65 -21.24
N SER A 450 16.55 7.20 -22.49
CA SER A 450 16.14 7.95 -23.67
C SER A 450 15.13 7.11 -24.45
N ALA A 451 13.85 7.41 -24.24
CA ALA A 451 12.73 6.72 -24.90
C ALA A 451 12.29 7.51 -26.13
N THR A 452 12.24 6.86 -27.29
CA THR A 452 11.85 7.47 -28.57
C THR A 452 10.68 6.73 -29.19
N LEU A 453 9.61 7.46 -29.50
CA LEU A 453 8.43 6.96 -30.23
C LEU A 453 8.44 7.51 -31.65
N ASN A 454 8.35 6.63 -32.66
CA ASN A 454 8.29 7.02 -34.06
C ASN A 454 6.88 6.82 -34.61
N TYR A 455 6.35 7.85 -35.28
CA TYR A 455 5.03 7.80 -35.89
C TYR A 455 5.00 8.49 -37.25
N GLU A 456 4.25 7.92 -38.19
CA GLU A 456 3.96 8.48 -39.50
C GLU A 456 2.44 8.63 -39.65
N ASN A 457 1.97 9.83 -39.96
CA ASN A 457 0.56 10.02 -40.26
C ASN A 457 0.25 9.44 -41.66
N GLU A 458 -0.34 8.25 -41.73
CA GLU A 458 -0.75 7.62 -43.00
C GLU A 458 -2.14 8.08 -43.49
N GLU A 459 -2.87 8.85 -42.68
CA GLU A 459 -4.20 9.32 -43.03
C GLU A 459 -4.18 10.43 -44.08
N LYS A 460 -5.29 10.59 -44.79
CA LYS A 460 -5.44 11.63 -45.83
C LYS A 460 -5.76 13.01 -45.25
N VAL A 461 -5.89 13.11 -43.93
CA VAL A 461 -6.27 14.33 -43.19
C VAL A 461 -5.24 14.63 -42.10
N PRO A 462 -5.05 15.90 -41.72
CA PRO A 462 -4.23 16.24 -40.56
C PRO A 462 -4.87 15.66 -39.28
N LEU A 463 -4.03 15.16 -38.39
CA LEU A 463 -4.44 14.54 -37.13
C LEU A 463 -3.91 15.32 -35.93
N GLU A 464 -4.64 15.24 -34.83
CA GLU A 464 -4.10 15.48 -33.50
C GLU A 464 -3.79 14.11 -32.88
N ALA A 465 -2.54 13.91 -32.49
CA ALA A 465 -2.02 12.64 -32.02
C ALA A 465 -1.54 12.76 -30.57
N PHE A 466 -1.89 11.77 -29.76
CA PHE A 466 -1.56 11.70 -28.33
C PHE A 466 -0.54 10.59 -28.12
N PHE A 467 0.59 10.92 -27.52
CA PHE A 467 1.69 10.00 -27.24
C PHE A 467 1.88 9.86 -25.73
N VAL A 468 2.11 8.64 -25.27
CA VAL A 468 2.20 8.36 -23.84
C VAL A 468 3.54 7.71 -23.53
N PHE A 469 4.24 8.26 -22.54
CA PHE A 469 5.53 7.81 -22.06
C PHE A 469 5.37 7.33 -20.62
N PRO A 470 5.22 6.02 -20.38
CA PRO A 470 5.25 5.48 -19.03
C PRO A 470 6.68 5.43 -18.51
N MET A 471 6.82 5.67 -17.21
CA MET A 471 8.08 5.62 -16.49
C MET A 471 7.86 5.10 -15.07
N ASP A 472 8.90 5.11 -14.26
CA ASP A 472 8.81 4.80 -12.83
C ASP A 472 8.48 6.08 -12.05
N GLU A 473 7.74 5.99 -10.95
CA GLU A 473 7.28 7.17 -10.17
C GLU A 473 8.44 8.01 -9.63
N ASP A 474 9.60 7.40 -9.38
CA ASP A 474 10.80 8.10 -8.92
C ASP A 474 11.67 8.64 -10.07
N SER A 475 11.17 8.59 -11.31
CA SER A 475 11.87 9.11 -12.49
C SER A 475 11.78 10.64 -12.61
N ALA A 476 12.87 11.26 -13.04
CA ALA A 476 12.91 12.70 -13.31
C ALA A 476 13.19 12.99 -14.80
N VAL A 477 12.20 13.55 -15.50
CA VAL A 477 12.34 14.05 -16.87
C VAL A 477 13.23 15.28 -16.90
N TYR A 478 14.25 15.29 -17.77
CA TYR A 478 15.14 16.44 -17.92
C TYR A 478 15.22 16.98 -19.35
N SER A 479 14.71 16.26 -20.36
CA SER A 479 14.69 16.73 -21.74
C SER A 479 13.60 16.07 -22.57
N PHE A 480 12.98 16.84 -23.45
CA PHE A 480 12.10 16.35 -24.50
C PHE A 480 12.48 16.99 -25.83
N GLU A 481 12.58 16.16 -26.87
CA GLU A 481 12.96 16.56 -28.22
C GLU A 481 12.00 15.93 -29.23
N ALA A 482 11.42 16.72 -30.13
CA ALA A 482 10.61 16.23 -31.22
C ALA A 482 11.35 16.46 -32.55
N MET A 483 11.59 15.39 -33.30
CA MET A 483 12.15 15.47 -34.65
C MET A 483 11.02 15.38 -35.68
N VAL A 484 10.89 16.44 -36.48
CA VAL A 484 9.89 16.51 -37.55
C VAL A 484 10.55 17.01 -38.83
N ASP A 485 10.43 16.22 -39.90
CA ASP A 485 10.99 16.54 -41.23
C ASP A 485 12.47 16.97 -41.18
N GLY A 486 13.27 16.29 -40.35
CA GLY A 486 14.70 16.55 -40.16
C GLY A 486 15.06 17.76 -39.29
N SER A 487 14.06 18.46 -38.74
CA SER A 487 14.26 19.55 -37.77
C SER A 487 14.04 19.05 -36.35
N ILE A 488 14.92 19.43 -35.42
CA ILE A 488 14.78 19.09 -33.99
C ILE A 488 14.16 20.27 -33.26
N ILE A 489 13.02 20.01 -32.62
CA ILE A 489 12.32 20.93 -31.73
C ILE A 489 12.65 20.50 -30.31
N LYS A 490 13.18 21.42 -29.51
CA LYS A 490 13.46 21.17 -28.09
C LYS A 490 12.35 21.77 -27.25
N ALA A 491 11.88 21.04 -26.25
CA ALA A 491 10.92 21.57 -25.30
C ALA A 491 11.52 22.73 -24.51
N GLU A 492 10.69 23.73 -24.25
CA GLU A 492 10.95 24.81 -23.30
C GLU A 492 9.96 24.68 -22.14
N LEU A 493 10.46 24.71 -20.91
CA LEU A 493 9.62 24.61 -19.72
C LEU A 493 8.82 25.90 -19.54
N GLN A 494 7.50 25.78 -19.48
CA GLN A 494 6.56 26.90 -19.30
C GLN A 494 5.55 26.57 -18.19
N ASP A 495 4.82 27.57 -17.69
CA ASP A 495 3.67 27.36 -16.80
C ASP A 495 2.57 26.57 -17.52
N LYS A 496 1.93 25.59 -16.85
CA LYS A 496 0.91 24.71 -17.47
C LYS A 496 -0.20 25.51 -18.15
N THR A 497 -0.68 26.60 -17.54
CA THR A 497 -1.76 27.42 -18.13
C THR A 497 -1.30 28.17 -19.38
N GLU A 498 -0.07 28.66 -19.36
CA GLU A 498 0.55 29.38 -20.48
C GLU A 498 0.86 28.43 -21.64
N ALA A 499 1.40 27.24 -21.34
CA ALA A 499 1.70 26.20 -22.32
C ALA A 499 0.43 25.73 -23.05
N HIS A 500 -0.66 25.46 -22.30
CA HIS A 500 -1.97 25.12 -22.87
C HIS A 500 -2.53 26.25 -23.74
N ALA A 501 -2.49 27.50 -23.26
CA ALA A 501 -2.97 28.64 -24.06
C ALA A 501 -2.15 28.86 -25.34
N ASN A 502 -0.84 28.67 -25.27
CA ASN A 502 0.06 28.77 -26.42
C ASN A 502 -0.19 27.64 -27.43
N TYR A 503 -0.41 26.41 -26.94
CA TYR A 503 -0.77 25.26 -27.75
C TYR A 503 -2.08 25.50 -28.51
N GLU A 504 -3.17 25.82 -27.80
CA GLU A 504 -4.49 26.11 -28.40
C GLU A 504 -4.45 27.26 -29.41
N ASN A 505 -3.70 28.31 -29.10
CA ASN A 505 -3.50 29.43 -30.02
C ASN A 505 -2.73 29.00 -31.28
N ALA A 506 -1.73 28.13 -31.15
CA ALA A 506 -1.00 27.58 -32.30
C ALA A 506 -1.90 26.67 -33.15
N ILE A 507 -2.70 25.80 -32.53
CA ILE A 507 -3.64 24.91 -33.22
C ILE A 507 -4.72 25.70 -33.96
N SER A 508 -5.34 26.70 -33.32
CA SER A 508 -6.35 27.55 -33.96
C SER A 508 -5.82 28.38 -35.14
N GLN A 509 -4.51 28.64 -35.18
CA GLN A 509 -3.83 29.29 -36.30
C GLN A 509 -3.40 28.31 -37.40
N GLY A 510 -3.62 27.00 -37.22
CA GLY A 510 -3.19 25.95 -38.14
C GLY A 510 -1.67 25.71 -38.12
N HIS A 511 -0.98 26.08 -37.04
CA HIS A 511 0.41 25.69 -36.81
C HIS A 511 0.49 24.28 -36.25
N GLN A 512 1.63 23.62 -36.45
CA GLN A 512 1.95 22.37 -35.76
C GLN A 512 2.48 22.74 -34.37
N ALA A 513 1.96 22.08 -33.33
CA ALA A 513 2.34 22.36 -31.95
C ALA A 513 2.53 21.05 -31.17
N PHE A 514 3.39 21.14 -30.14
CA PHE A 514 3.75 20.03 -29.26
C PHE A 514 3.56 20.51 -27.83
N LEU A 515 2.81 19.74 -27.04
CA LEU A 515 2.65 19.98 -25.63
C LEU A 515 3.01 18.68 -24.92
N LEU A 516 4.02 18.70 -24.05
CA LEU A 516 4.35 17.58 -23.18
C LEU A 516 3.98 17.98 -21.75
N GLU A 517 3.23 17.13 -21.06
CA GLU A 517 2.89 17.32 -19.66
C GLU A 517 2.83 15.99 -18.90
N GLU A 518 3.03 16.06 -17.59
CA GLU A 518 2.72 14.98 -16.66
C GLU A 518 1.19 14.83 -16.58
N ASP A 519 0.70 13.60 -16.59
CA ASP A 519 -0.73 13.34 -16.49
C ASP A 519 -1.29 13.73 -15.11
N ASP A 520 -2.51 14.24 -15.09
CA ASP A 520 -3.13 14.75 -13.85
C ASP A 520 -3.58 13.64 -12.90
N CYS A 521 -3.64 12.39 -13.35
CA CYS A 521 -3.99 11.22 -12.56
C CYS A 521 -2.79 10.38 -12.14
N SER A 522 -1.71 10.38 -12.91
CA SER A 522 -0.53 9.56 -12.63
C SER A 522 0.76 10.35 -12.88
N ARG A 523 1.67 10.26 -11.91
CA ARG A 523 2.97 10.95 -11.92
C ARG A 523 4.02 10.26 -12.78
N ASP A 524 3.81 8.99 -13.03
CA ASP A 524 4.66 8.10 -13.79
C ASP A 524 4.22 7.98 -15.26
N VAL A 525 3.37 8.90 -15.71
CA VAL A 525 2.96 9.05 -17.11
C VAL A 525 3.20 10.48 -17.59
N PHE A 526 3.92 10.58 -18.71
CA PHE A 526 4.01 11.81 -19.48
C PHE A 526 3.23 11.69 -20.79
N CYS A 527 2.40 12.67 -21.07
CA CYS A 527 1.59 12.74 -22.28
C CYS A 527 2.09 13.86 -23.19
N CYS A 528 2.28 13.53 -24.48
CA CYS A 528 2.60 14.50 -25.51
C CYS A 528 1.48 14.63 -26.53
N ASN A 529 0.90 15.82 -26.64
CA ASN A 529 -0.11 16.16 -27.63
C ASN A 529 0.61 16.79 -28.83
N VAL A 530 0.43 16.19 -30.01
CA VAL A 530 0.98 16.68 -31.28
C VAL A 530 -0.18 17.10 -32.16
N GLY A 531 -0.39 18.40 -32.28
CA GLY A 531 -1.51 18.93 -33.04
C GLY A 531 -1.15 19.26 -34.48
N ASN A 532 -2.13 19.05 -35.38
CA ASN A 532 -2.03 19.34 -36.82
C ASN A 532 -0.89 18.59 -37.53
N LEU A 533 -0.70 17.32 -37.19
CA LEU A 533 0.24 16.43 -37.85
C LEU A 533 -0.26 16.10 -39.26
N ARG A 534 0.44 16.53 -40.30
CA ARG A 534 -0.03 16.44 -41.70
C ARG A 534 0.11 15.02 -42.28
N PRO A 535 -0.71 14.67 -43.29
CA PRO A 535 -0.57 13.43 -44.06
C PRO A 535 0.86 13.21 -44.59
N GLY A 536 1.41 12.02 -44.34
CA GLY A 536 2.75 11.58 -44.73
C GLY A 536 3.90 12.18 -43.91
N LEU A 537 3.61 12.93 -42.84
CA LEU A 537 4.65 13.52 -41.99
C LEU A 537 5.13 12.51 -40.95
N LYS A 538 6.46 12.40 -40.80
CA LYS A 538 7.12 11.58 -39.77
C LYS A 538 7.50 12.43 -38.58
N VAL A 539 7.15 11.94 -37.40
CA VAL A 539 7.56 12.50 -36.11
C VAL A 539 8.29 11.45 -35.29
N ALA A 540 9.42 11.83 -34.70
CA ALA A 540 10.08 11.04 -33.67
C ALA A 540 10.12 11.86 -32.38
N LEU A 541 9.49 11.36 -31.32
CA LEU A 541 9.41 12.04 -30.02
C LEU A 541 10.34 11.35 -29.05
N THR A 542 11.35 12.07 -28.55
CA THR A 542 12.35 11.54 -27.62
C THR A 542 12.19 12.19 -26.25
N LEU A 543 11.80 11.39 -25.25
CA LEU A 543 11.78 11.76 -23.84
C LEU A 543 13.02 11.23 -23.13
N LYS A 544 13.72 12.07 -22.39
CA LYS A 544 14.90 11.69 -21.61
C LYS A 544 14.67 11.96 -20.13
N TYR A 545 14.95 10.94 -19.33
CA TYR A 545 14.75 10.96 -17.89
C TYR A 545 15.84 10.17 -17.17
N VAL A 546 15.95 10.39 -15.86
CA VAL A 546 16.82 9.62 -14.97
C VAL A 546 15.98 8.87 -13.95
N GLN A 547 16.41 7.67 -13.56
CA GLN A 547 15.73 6.80 -12.62
C GLN A 547 16.75 6.20 -11.63
N GLU A 548 16.41 6.15 -10.35
CA GLU A 548 17.17 5.42 -9.33
C GLU A 548 16.80 3.93 -9.37
N LEU A 549 17.79 3.06 -9.23
CA LEU A 549 17.62 1.61 -9.38
C LEU A 549 17.68 0.94 -8.00
N PRO A 550 16.62 0.23 -7.57
CA PRO A 550 16.62 -0.48 -6.31
C PRO A 550 17.57 -1.69 -6.33
N LEU A 551 18.12 -1.99 -5.16
CA LEU A 551 18.93 -3.18 -4.91
C LEU A 551 18.06 -4.27 -4.27
N GLU A 552 17.90 -5.38 -4.98
CA GLU A 552 17.15 -6.54 -4.53
C GLU A 552 17.86 -7.30 -3.40
N ALA A 553 17.11 -8.08 -2.63
CA ALA A 553 17.64 -8.83 -1.48
C ALA A 553 18.73 -9.86 -1.85
N ASP A 554 18.73 -10.32 -3.11
CA ASP A 554 19.74 -11.22 -3.66
C ASP A 554 20.98 -10.49 -4.23
N GLY A 555 21.03 -9.16 -4.11
CA GLY A 555 22.11 -8.30 -4.57
C GLY A 555 22.01 -7.87 -6.04
N ALA A 556 20.90 -8.15 -6.73
CA ALA A 556 20.67 -7.63 -8.07
C ALA A 556 20.29 -6.15 -8.07
N LEU A 557 20.88 -5.38 -8.97
CA LEU A 557 20.34 -4.07 -9.31
C LEU A 557 19.22 -4.24 -10.35
N ARG A 558 18.04 -3.69 -10.08
CA ARG A 558 16.85 -3.90 -10.90
C ARG A 558 16.46 -2.65 -11.66
N TYR A 559 16.29 -2.79 -12.96
CA TYR A 559 15.66 -1.80 -13.84
C TYR A 559 14.38 -2.38 -14.44
N VAL A 560 13.32 -1.57 -14.49
CA VAL A 560 12.04 -1.92 -15.12
C VAL A 560 11.71 -0.85 -16.14
N LEU A 561 11.50 -1.25 -17.40
CA LEU A 561 10.87 -0.42 -18.42
C LEU A 561 9.38 -0.75 -18.45
N PRO A 562 8.52 0.19 -18.04
CA PRO A 562 7.08 0.07 -18.21
C PRO A 562 6.75 -0.10 -19.70
N ALA A 563 6.21 -1.26 -20.06
CA ALA A 563 5.70 -1.53 -21.40
C ALA A 563 4.18 -1.74 -21.38
N ILE A 564 3.58 -1.87 -20.18
CA ILE A 564 2.13 -1.94 -19.97
C ILE A 564 1.64 -0.62 -19.36
N LEU A 565 0.83 0.12 -20.11
CA LEU A 565 0.20 1.37 -19.65
C LEU A 565 -1.10 1.15 -18.85
N ASN A 566 -1.94 0.17 -19.22
CA ASN A 566 -3.18 -0.17 -18.51
C ASN A 566 -3.04 -1.55 -17.84
N PRO A 567 -3.25 -1.67 -16.52
CA PRO A 567 -4.18 -0.90 -15.69
C PRO A 567 -3.49 0.17 -14.84
N ARG A 568 -2.17 0.35 -14.96
CA ARG A 568 -1.35 1.08 -14.00
C ARG A 568 -1.90 2.47 -13.68
N TYR A 569 -2.67 3.06 -14.61
CA TYR A 569 -3.16 4.44 -14.53
C TYR A 569 -4.68 4.64 -14.64
N GLN A 570 -5.50 3.58 -14.64
CA GLN A 570 -6.97 3.75 -14.63
C GLN A 570 -7.51 4.01 -13.21
N LEU A 571 -7.30 5.24 -12.73
CA LEU A 571 -7.80 5.72 -11.45
C LEU A 571 -9.26 6.19 -11.55
N SER A 572 -10.11 5.75 -10.61
CA SER A 572 -11.47 6.27 -10.47
C SER A 572 -11.42 7.73 -10.02
N GLY A 573 -11.81 8.67 -10.89
CA GLY A 573 -11.85 10.11 -10.59
C GLY A 573 -11.09 11.01 -11.57
N CYS A 574 -10.47 10.44 -12.62
CA CYS A 574 -9.81 11.22 -13.67
C CYS A 574 -10.76 12.16 -14.43
N PRO A 575 -10.34 13.41 -14.74
CA PRO A 575 -11.06 14.30 -15.64
C PRO A 575 -11.20 13.69 -17.05
N GLU A 576 -12.30 13.99 -17.77
CA GLU A 576 -12.50 13.52 -19.15
C GLU A 576 -11.39 13.98 -20.12
N ASP A 577 -10.68 15.06 -19.76
CA ASP A 577 -9.59 15.65 -20.54
C ASP A 577 -8.22 14.97 -20.30
N SER A 578 -8.12 13.98 -19.39
CA SER A 578 -6.89 13.21 -19.18
C SER A 578 -6.62 12.28 -20.37
N CYS A 579 -5.35 12.21 -20.79
CA CYS A 579 -4.89 11.30 -21.85
C CYS A 579 -5.18 9.82 -21.52
N LEU A 580 -5.39 9.47 -20.26
CA LEU A 580 -5.76 8.13 -19.79
C LEU A 580 -7.26 7.81 -19.93
N THR A 581 -8.09 8.82 -20.21
CA THR A 581 -9.56 8.72 -20.27
C THR A 581 -10.13 8.88 -21.69
N MET A 582 -9.30 9.29 -22.67
CA MET A 582 -9.73 9.46 -24.06
C MET A 582 -10.29 8.15 -24.66
N LYS A 583 -11.36 8.29 -25.46
CA LYS A 583 -12.10 7.16 -26.06
C LYS A 583 -11.44 6.66 -27.31
N THR A 584 -11.33 5.34 -27.38
CA THR A 584 -10.25 4.81 -28.17
C THR A 584 -10.56 3.43 -28.79
N PRO A 585 -10.18 3.14 -30.06
CA PRO A 585 -10.46 1.85 -30.71
C PRO A 585 -9.51 0.75 -30.19
N VAL A 586 -10.10 -0.41 -29.91
CA VAL A 586 -9.42 -1.61 -29.38
C VAL A 586 -8.95 -2.49 -30.53
N VAL A 587 -7.67 -2.89 -30.54
CA VAL A 587 -7.07 -3.82 -31.52
C VAL A 587 -6.58 -5.10 -30.79
N PRO A 588 -6.83 -6.31 -31.32
CA PRO A 588 -6.36 -7.56 -30.71
C PRO A 588 -4.82 -7.66 -30.63
N LEU A 589 -4.30 -8.36 -29.61
CA LEU A 589 -2.85 -8.53 -29.34
C LEU A 589 -2.06 -9.10 -30.53
N GLU A 590 -2.70 -9.96 -31.33
CA GLU A 590 -2.11 -10.58 -32.52
C GLU A 590 -1.89 -9.56 -33.65
N ASP A 591 -2.69 -8.49 -33.66
CA ASP A 591 -2.74 -7.43 -34.67
C ASP A 591 -2.02 -6.14 -34.21
N LEU A 592 -1.35 -6.15 -33.05
CA LEU A 592 -0.59 -4.99 -32.55
C LEU A 592 0.57 -4.63 -33.51
N PRO A 593 0.60 -3.41 -34.07
CA PRO A 593 1.62 -2.97 -35.02
C PRO A 593 2.98 -2.57 -34.40
N TYR A 594 3.13 -2.68 -33.08
CA TYR A 594 4.24 -2.09 -32.33
C TYR A 594 5.36 -3.10 -32.05
N THR A 595 6.61 -2.68 -32.23
CA THR A 595 7.79 -3.41 -31.75
C THR A 595 8.63 -2.56 -30.81
N ILE A 596 9.14 -3.17 -29.75
CA ILE A 596 10.08 -2.54 -28.81
C ILE A 596 11.50 -2.97 -29.13
N SER A 597 12.40 -1.99 -29.21
CA SER A 597 13.84 -2.20 -29.25
C SER A 597 14.47 -1.48 -28.07
N MET A 598 15.31 -2.18 -27.33
CA MET A 598 15.98 -1.64 -26.14
C MET A 598 17.46 -2.01 -26.16
N VAL A 599 18.31 -1.02 -25.92
CA VAL A 599 19.76 -1.17 -25.79
C VAL A 599 20.21 -0.49 -24.50
N ALA A 600 20.75 -1.26 -23.57
CA ALA A 600 21.29 -0.79 -22.30
C ALA A 600 22.81 -0.87 -22.28
N THR A 601 23.46 0.26 -22.01
CA THR A 601 24.89 0.34 -21.73
C THR A 601 25.08 0.38 -20.22
N VAL A 602 25.60 -0.69 -19.64
CA VAL A 602 25.85 -0.83 -18.20
C VAL A 602 27.32 -0.51 -17.92
N SER A 603 27.58 0.32 -16.91
CA SER A 603 28.91 0.64 -16.42
C SER A 603 28.95 0.64 -14.88
N SER A 604 30.02 0.09 -14.31
CA SER A 604 30.23 0.05 -12.86
C SER A 604 31.72 0.05 -12.52
N GLN A 605 32.07 0.41 -11.29
CA GLN A 605 33.37 0.22 -10.68
C GLN A 605 33.66 -1.26 -10.39
N HIS A 606 32.61 -2.08 -10.30
CA HIS A 606 32.68 -3.52 -10.09
C HIS A 606 32.52 -4.29 -11.42
N GLY A 607 33.08 -5.49 -11.47
CA GLY A 607 32.91 -6.37 -12.63
C GLY A 607 31.46 -6.84 -12.75
N ILE A 608 30.88 -6.82 -13.95
CA ILE A 608 29.53 -7.34 -14.19
C ILE A 608 29.61 -8.87 -14.26
N GLU A 609 29.03 -9.54 -13.28
CA GLU A 609 29.02 -11.00 -13.17
C GLU A 609 28.08 -11.62 -14.20
N ARG A 610 26.82 -11.17 -14.20
CA ARG A 610 25.77 -11.62 -15.12
C ARG A 610 24.64 -10.60 -15.21
N THR A 611 23.88 -10.68 -16.29
CA THR A 611 22.62 -9.96 -16.47
C THR A 611 21.50 -10.95 -16.75
N GLN A 612 20.31 -10.64 -16.26
CA GLN A 612 19.09 -11.44 -16.47
C GLN A 612 17.95 -10.53 -16.87
N SER A 613 17.02 -11.05 -17.66
CA SER A 613 15.79 -10.34 -18.01
C SER A 613 14.64 -11.31 -18.11
N ASN A 614 13.42 -10.82 -17.83
CA ASN A 614 12.19 -11.54 -18.12
C ASN A 614 11.89 -11.63 -19.63
N CYS A 615 12.62 -10.87 -20.45
CA CYS A 615 12.57 -10.87 -21.92
C CYS A 615 13.82 -11.53 -22.53
N SER A 616 13.70 -11.99 -23.77
CA SER A 616 14.83 -12.60 -24.49
C SER A 616 15.88 -11.55 -24.85
N LEU A 617 17.11 -11.73 -24.38
CA LEU A 617 18.24 -10.84 -24.66
C LEU A 617 19.11 -11.38 -25.82
N SER A 618 19.66 -10.45 -26.59
CA SER A 618 20.81 -10.69 -27.46
C SER A 618 22.06 -10.99 -26.61
N PRO A 619 23.08 -11.68 -27.16
CA PRO A 619 24.32 -11.95 -26.42
C PRO A 619 24.94 -10.66 -25.86
N VAL A 620 25.29 -10.67 -24.58
CA VAL A 620 25.88 -9.51 -23.89
C VAL A 620 27.25 -9.19 -24.47
N GLU A 621 27.46 -7.94 -24.89
CA GLU A 621 28.73 -7.47 -25.44
C GLU A 621 29.52 -6.70 -24.38
N TYR A 622 30.61 -7.26 -23.86
CA TYR A 622 31.47 -6.56 -22.91
C TYR A 622 32.38 -5.55 -23.63
N LEU A 623 32.38 -4.30 -23.16
CA LEU A 623 33.10 -3.18 -23.78
C LEU A 623 34.57 -3.07 -23.33
N GLY A 624 35.02 -3.93 -22.42
CA GLY A 624 36.40 -3.99 -21.92
C GLY A 624 36.75 -5.32 -21.24
N ASP A 625 38.05 -5.63 -21.17
CA ASP A 625 38.56 -6.91 -20.64
C ASP A 625 38.26 -7.14 -19.15
N ASN A 626 38.08 -6.06 -18.40
CA ASN A 626 37.77 -6.06 -16.97
C ASN A 626 36.29 -6.27 -16.66
N LYS A 627 35.43 -6.41 -17.68
CA LYS A 627 33.97 -6.59 -17.56
C LYS A 627 33.26 -5.52 -16.73
N THR A 628 33.84 -4.33 -16.57
CA THR A 628 33.21 -3.21 -15.84
C THR A 628 32.19 -2.46 -16.69
N SER A 629 32.09 -2.78 -17.98
CA SER A 629 31.12 -2.20 -18.90
C SER A 629 30.62 -3.22 -19.91
N ALA A 630 29.32 -3.22 -20.16
CA ALA A 630 28.66 -4.14 -21.08
C ALA A 630 27.48 -3.48 -21.79
N GLN A 631 27.21 -3.91 -23.02
CA GLN A 631 26.00 -3.59 -23.75
C GLN A 631 25.06 -4.81 -23.73
N VAL A 632 23.82 -4.55 -23.34
CA VAL A 632 22.75 -5.54 -23.22
C VAL A 632 21.59 -5.07 -24.09
N SER A 633 21.18 -5.89 -25.06
CA SER A 633 20.10 -5.53 -25.98
C SER A 633 19.00 -6.57 -25.95
N LEU A 634 17.76 -6.13 -26.11
CA LEU A 634 16.64 -7.02 -26.39
C LEU A 634 16.84 -7.75 -27.74
N ALA A 635 16.32 -8.96 -27.86
CA ALA A 635 16.26 -9.67 -29.15
C ALA A 635 15.26 -9.00 -30.12
N ASP A 636 15.43 -9.19 -31.43
CA ASP A 636 14.56 -8.54 -32.41
C ASP A 636 13.09 -9.02 -32.30
N GLY A 637 12.15 -8.08 -32.45
CA GLY A 637 10.72 -8.39 -32.62
C GLY A 637 9.92 -8.56 -31.33
N HIS A 638 10.40 -8.05 -30.19
CA HIS A 638 9.60 -8.02 -28.95
C HIS A 638 8.38 -7.11 -29.09
N LYS A 639 7.26 -7.52 -28.48
CA LYS A 639 5.99 -6.78 -28.44
C LYS A 639 5.79 -6.15 -27.05
N PHE A 640 4.94 -5.13 -26.97
CA PHE A 640 4.48 -4.50 -25.73
C PHE A 640 3.45 -5.39 -24.99
N ASP A 641 3.81 -6.63 -24.67
CA ASP A 641 2.92 -7.59 -23.99
C ASP A 641 3.19 -7.71 -22.48
N ARG A 642 4.32 -7.18 -22.01
CA ARG A 642 4.77 -7.18 -20.61
C ARG A 642 5.83 -6.12 -20.36
N ASP A 643 5.97 -5.66 -19.12
CA ASP A 643 7.10 -4.81 -18.74
C ASP A 643 8.44 -5.51 -18.94
N VAL A 644 9.46 -4.77 -19.34
CA VAL A 644 10.81 -5.32 -19.55
C VAL A 644 11.62 -5.11 -18.27
N GLU A 645 11.97 -6.21 -17.62
CA GLU A 645 12.79 -6.20 -16.42
C GLU A 645 14.22 -6.61 -16.75
N LEU A 646 15.20 -5.87 -16.22
CA LEU A 646 16.63 -6.14 -16.34
C LEU A 646 17.27 -6.17 -14.96
N LEU A 647 17.84 -7.31 -14.59
CA LEU A 647 18.58 -7.54 -13.36
C LEU A 647 20.08 -7.62 -13.66
N ILE A 648 20.88 -6.85 -12.92
CA ILE A 648 22.32 -6.75 -13.09
C ILE A 648 23.00 -7.20 -11.80
N TYR A 649 23.90 -8.17 -11.89
CA TYR A 649 24.67 -8.68 -10.75
C TYR A 649 26.13 -8.25 -10.89
N TYR A 650 26.66 -7.62 -9.85
CA TYR A 650 28.07 -7.20 -9.78
C TYR A 650 28.90 -8.18 -8.95
N SER A 651 30.15 -8.39 -9.36
CA SER A 651 31.15 -9.17 -8.64
C SER A 651 31.72 -8.35 -7.47
N GLU A 652 31.89 -8.98 -6.31
CA GLU A 652 32.60 -8.44 -5.13
C GLU A 652 31.94 -7.25 -4.39
N VAL A 653 30.60 -7.18 -4.34
CA VAL A 653 29.85 -6.11 -3.61
C VAL A 653 30.11 -6.10 -2.08
N HIS A 654 30.67 -7.18 -1.52
CA HIS A 654 30.87 -7.36 -0.07
C HIS A 654 32.34 -7.37 0.39
N ALA A 655 33.28 -6.99 -0.47
CA ALA A 655 34.68 -6.87 -0.06
C ALA A 655 34.96 -5.44 0.44
N PRO A 656 35.40 -5.23 1.71
CA PRO A 656 35.77 -3.91 2.19
C PRO A 656 36.96 -3.38 1.39
N SER A 657 36.78 -2.25 0.70
CA SER A 657 37.85 -1.55 0.00
C SER A 657 38.21 -0.27 0.76
N ILE A 658 39.51 -0.03 0.92
CA ILE A 658 40.06 1.21 1.47
C ILE A 658 40.55 2.05 0.28
N ALA A 659 39.98 3.24 0.12
CA ALA A 659 40.56 4.26 -0.75
C ALA A 659 41.76 4.89 -0.01
N VAL A 660 42.97 4.67 -0.51
CA VAL A 660 44.20 5.30 0.00
C VAL A 660 44.48 6.53 -0.85
N GLU A 661 44.21 7.72 -0.31
CA GLU A 661 44.63 8.98 -0.90
C GLU A 661 46.10 9.24 -0.48
N MET A 662 47.00 9.34 -1.46
CA MET A 662 48.41 9.68 -1.18
C MET A 662 48.50 11.17 -0.87
N GLY A 663 48.79 11.51 0.38
CA GLY A 663 48.92 12.89 0.84
C GLY A 663 49.97 13.68 0.05
N GLU A 664 49.55 14.79 -0.55
CA GLU A 664 50.47 15.79 -1.10
C GLU A 664 51.24 16.52 0.02
N PRO A 665 52.51 16.90 -0.21
CA PRO A 665 53.33 17.58 0.78
C PRO A 665 52.87 19.03 1.04
N GLU A 666 52.87 19.37 2.32
CA GLU A 666 52.41 20.62 2.94
C GLU A 666 52.70 21.91 2.18
N THR A 667 51.65 22.69 1.92
CA THR A 667 51.73 24.16 1.91
C THR A 667 50.51 24.78 2.60
N LYS A 668 50.70 25.32 3.83
CA LYS A 668 49.85 26.36 4.45
C LYS A 668 50.27 27.74 3.90
N PRO A 669 49.49 28.85 3.97
CA PRO A 669 48.32 29.19 4.82
C PRO A 669 47.14 29.82 3.98
N ALA A 670 46.01 30.36 4.48
CA ALA A 670 45.62 30.99 5.74
C ALA A 670 44.12 30.81 6.04
N ILE A 671 43.80 30.83 7.34
CA ILE A 671 42.48 30.67 7.96
C ILE A 671 41.84 32.05 8.12
N ASP A 672 40.53 32.15 7.82
CA ASP A 672 39.66 33.17 8.40
C ASP A 672 38.36 32.49 8.87
N ASP A 673 37.94 32.86 10.08
CA ASP A 673 37.03 32.15 10.98
C ASP A 673 35.54 32.19 10.57
N CYS A 674 34.84 31.06 10.71
CA CYS A 674 33.62 30.95 11.55
C CYS A 674 33.13 29.48 11.65
N GLU A 675 33.04 29.00 12.88
CA GLU A 675 32.60 27.66 13.30
C GLU A 675 31.06 27.59 13.50
N PRO A 676 30.46 26.38 13.62
CA PRO A 676 30.33 25.77 14.95
C PRO A 676 30.76 24.30 15.05
N GLY A 677 31.53 24.06 16.13
CA GLY A 677 32.08 22.83 16.69
C GLY A 677 31.46 21.46 16.37
N ILE A 678 32.34 20.56 15.91
CA ILE A 678 32.22 19.11 16.02
C ILE A 678 33.22 18.64 17.08
N ALA A 679 32.76 17.81 18.02
CA ALA A 679 33.60 17.24 19.09
C ALA A 679 34.51 16.14 18.54
N PHE A 680 35.82 16.25 18.79
CA PHE A 680 36.82 15.21 18.56
C PHE A 680 37.24 14.60 19.91
N VAL A 681 37.24 13.28 20.02
CA VAL A 681 37.74 12.53 21.18
C VAL A 681 39.03 11.83 20.76
N ASP A 682 40.14 12.26 21.33
CA ASP A 682 41.44 11.58 21.19
C ASP A 682 41.47 10.39 22.15
N ALA A 683 41.64 9.19 21.59
CA ALA A 683 41.81 7.95 22.33
C ALA A 683 43.30 7.57 22.39
N THR A 684 44.12 8.46 22.95
CA THR A 684 45.48 8.12 23.41
C THR A 684 45.78 8.75 24.76
N ASP A 685 45.12 8.26 25.81
CA ASP A 685 45.65 8.26 27.19
C ASP A 685 44.83 7.31 28.08
N ALA A 686 44.94 6.01 27.78
CA ALA A 686 44.58 4.94 28.69
C ALA A 686 45.61 3.80 28.58
N LEU A 687 46.81 4.07 29.09
CA LEU A 687 47.75 3.07 29.59
C LEU A 687 48.31 3.53 30.94
#